data_AF-A0A9P7CAB2-F1
#
_entry.id   AF-A0A9P7CAB2-F1
#
_cell.length_a   1.000
_cell.length_b   1.000
_cell.length_c   1.000
_cell.angle_alpha   90.00
_cell.angle_beta   90.00
_cell.angle_gamma   90.00
#
_symmetry.space_group_name_H-M   'P 1'
#
loop_
_entity.id
_entity.type
_entity.pdbx_description
1 polymer ?
#
loop_
_entity_poly.entity_id
_entity_poly.type
_entity_poly.pdbx_seq_one_letter_code
_entity_poly.pdbx_strand_id
1 'polypeptide(L)'
;MNDWIELMNKLQTVAATVGAENSLDLPLIIVVGSQSSGKSSVLETFVQRDFLPRGSGIVTRRPLVLQLVTLQQPSALEYGEFLHIKDKKFYEFREICQEIEHETNRLAGANKGISKLPIHLRIYSPKVLNLTLVDLPGLTKIPIGDQPSDIEKQIRSLVMDYISNPNSIILAISPANADLVNSDSLKIARQVDPEGKRTVGVLTKLDLMDTGTNALDILLGKAYPLKLGFIGVVNRSQQDILTNKPMHLALEAEDEFFKQHPAYRSIASRCGTRYLNKQLNKILLAHIKEKLPELRLRLSTLITQTQQELAQYGESIGSAASSQKGPLILRLLTKFSNDYIGSIDGTSSELSAKELCGGARIYHIFNEVFKQALNVIPPCSNLSDHDIRTAIRNSTGPRPSLFVPELAFDLLMRPQIKLLEVPSLRCVEMVYEELMKLCHSSDTTVEISRYPRLHQKLIEVVSELLRERLGPTVTYVENLIAIERAYINTNHPDFLGAAGAMASLEQESRKKMRLAAFKRRQLAAMKYRSDSVSVVSGQEEISSKESLFSYFFGRGGTDNKNEKPSVESVVVKAEEASPPLNSIVQNEMIKKLEQTSLNDEVVTDKEELEIQLIRALITSYFNIVKKNIQDLVPKSIMHLLVNYSRESIQNRLVSTLYKEEVFDDLLQEDEAISTMAASTHSTTTKKNFVIGSRKSQLALAQTHLVRNTLQEIYPDFEFTVEAMSTTGDNILDKALSKIGEKALFTKELEVALADRRVDFVVHSFKDLPTVLPPGMEIGAIMEREDPRDALVLNARNEGKSLETLPAGSVIGTSSLRRVAQLKRRYPHLKFADVRGNLNTRLAKLDDENGPFSGIILAVAGLVRLNMGDRISCKLSSSDSLYAVSQGALAIECREKDKEIMALLEPLNHANTRLMCLCERSLMRTLEGGCSVPIGVNTNLENNKLQLHGLVASLDGQNVVEYKDEVNLEGAETREEREALAERLGNSVANQLLKDGADKILAELAHK
;
A
#
# COMPACT_ATOMS: atom_id res chain seq x y z
N MET A 1 12.34 -26.74 19.73
CA MET A 1 11.63 -26.08 20.86
C MET A 1 12.20 -24.68 21.14
N ASN A 2 13.52 -24.50 21.09
CA ASN A 2 14.20 -23.21 21.27
C ASN A 2 13.90 -22.18 20.17
N ASP A 3 13.43 -22.65 19.02
CA ASP A 3 13.22 -21.92 17.76
C ASP A 3 12.24 -20.74 17.91
N TRP A 4 11.24 -20.87 18.79
CA TRP A 4 10.27 -19.79 19.04
C TRP A 4 10.86 -18.57 19.73
N ILE A 5 11.83 -18.76 20.62
CA ILE A 5 12.52 -17.65 21.30
C ILE A 5 13.51 -16.99 20.34
N GLU A 6 14.19 -17.78 19.50
CA GLU A 6 15.07 -17.25 18.47
C GLU A 6 14.29 -16.41 17.43
N LEU A 7 13.11 -16.89 17.00
CA LEU A 7 12.19 -16.13 16.15
C LEU A 7 11.77 -14.81 16.81
N MET A 8 11.42 -14.83 18.09
CA MET A 8 11.03 -13.63 18.84
C MET A 8 12.19 -12.62 18.95
N ASN A 9 13.41 -13.10 19.20
CA ASN A 9 14.61 -12.25 19.26
C ASN A 9 14.94 -11.62 17.90
N LYS A 10 14.73 -12.35 16.80
CA LYS A 10 14.83 -11.82 15.43
C LYS A 10 13.79 -10.72 15.18
N LEU A 11 12.52 -10.96 15.52
CA LEU A 11 11.44 -9.95 15.39
C LEU A 11 11.73 -8.66 16.18
N GLN A 12 12.19 -8.79 17.44
CA GLN A 12 12.59 -7.63 18.25
C GLN A 12 13.75 -6.85 17.62
N THR A 13 14.73 -7.54 17.03
CA THR A 13 15.88 -6.88 16.38
C THR A 13 15.44 -6.10 15.15
N VAL A 14 14.52 -6.65 14.35
CA VAL A 14 13.93 -5.95 13.20
C VAL A 14 13.11 -4.74 13.68
N ALA A 15 12.26 -4.91 14.70
CA ALA A 15 11.48 -3.81 15.27
C ALA A 15 12.38 -2.66 15.79
N ALA A 16 13.45 -2.99 16.51
CA ALA A 16 14.44 -2.02 17.00
C ALA A 16 15.15 -1.29 15.85
N THR A 17 15.54 -2.01 14.80
CA THR A 17 16.25 -1.43 13.63
C THR A 17 15.36 -0.48 12.83
N VAL A 18 14.05 -0.75 12.76
CA VAL A 18 13.05 0.06 12.03
C VAL A 18 12.44 1.17 12.92
N GLY A 19 12.77 1.21 14.22
CA GLY A 19 12.13 2.12 15.18
C GLY A 19 10.66 1.78 15.51
N ALA A 20 10.21 0.58 15.11
CA ALA A 20 8.84 0.09 15.23
C ALA A 20 8.54 -0.60 16.58
N GLU A 21 9.39 -0.44 17.60
CA GLU A 21 9.25 -1.13 18.89
C GLU A 21 7.91 -0.84 19.59
N ASN A 22 7.37 0.37 19.42
CA ASN A 22 6.11 0.78 20.05
C ASN A 22 4.86 0.35 19.25
N SER A 23 4.99 -0.09 17.99
CA SER A 23 3.84 -0.53 17.17
C SER A 23 3.63 -2.05 17.21
N LEU A 24 4.68 -2.80 17.55
CA LEU A 24 4.69 -4.25 17.64
C LEU A 24 4.70 -4.69 19.12
N ASP A 25 3.53 -5.09 19.63
CA ASP A 25 3.33 -5.57 21.00
C ASP A 25 3.94 -6.97 21.23
N LEU A 26 5.28 -7.04 21.22
CA LEU A 26 6.04 -8.28 21.32
C LEU A 26 6.06 -8.83 22.76
N PRO A 27 5.85 -10.14 22.97
CA PRO A 27 5.89 -10.75 24.30
C PRO A 27 7.29 -10.69 24.92
N LEU A 28 7.38 -10.04 26.08
CA LEU A 28 8.62 -9.70 26.80
C LEU A 28 8.46 -9.93 28.30
N ILE A 29 9.55 -10.28 28.99
CA ILE A 29 9.62 -10.26 30.46
C ILE A 29 10.16 -8.90 30.90
N ILE A 30 9.42 -8.18 31.74
CA ILE A 30 9.74 -6.81 32.14
C ILE A 30 10.00 -6.78 33.64
N VAL A 31 11.21 -6.36 34.02
CA VAL A 31 11.70 -6.48 35.40
C VAL A 31 11.46 -5.19 36.18
N VAL A 32 10.62 -5.27 37.21
CA VAL A 32 10.18 -4.13 38.01
C VAL A 32 10.54 -4.34 39.47
N GLY A 33 11.16 -3.33 40.10
CA GLY A 33 11.58 -3.37 41.49
C GLY A 33 11.82 -1.96 42.03
N SER A 34 11.73 -1.81 43.35
CA SER A 34 12.29 -0.64 44.03
C SER A 34 13.82 -0.60 43.90
N GLN A 35 14.41 0.57 44.10
CA GLN A 35 15.86 0.68 44.27
C GLN A 35 16.33 -0.27 45.39
N SER A 36 17.48 -0.92 45.18
CA SER A 36 18.06 -1.88 46.13
C SER A 36 17.22 -3.14 46.44
N SER A 37 16.20 -3.46 45.62
CA SER A 37 15.42 -4.72 45.72
C SER A 37 16.21 -5.99 45.33
N GLY A 38 17.44 -5.86 44.82
CA GLY A 38 18.24 -6.97 44.30
C GLY A 38 17.99 -7.30 42.82
N LYS A 39 17.28 -6.43 42.08
CA LYS A 39 17.00 -6.58 40.64
C LYS A 39 18.22 -6.93 39.79
N SER A 40 19.28 -6.13 39.85
CA SER A 40 20.52 -6.38 39.10
C SER A 40 21.18 -7.70 39.51
N SER A 41 21.12 -8.05 40.80
CA SER A 41 21.66 -9.32 41.31
C SER A 41 20.92 -10.53 40.75
N VAL A 42 19.59 -10.48 40.60
CA VAL A 42 18.82 -11.56 39.94
C VAL A 42 19.27 -11.74 38.48
N LEU A 43 19.46 -10.64 37.74
CA LEU A 43 19.91 -10.68 36.35
C LEU A 43 21.35 -11.19 36.20
N GLU A 44 22.28 -10.75 37.06
CA GLU A 44 23.65 -11.27 37.12
C GLU A 44 23.66 -12.78 37.39
N THR A 45 22.82 -13.26 38.33
CA THR A 45 22.73 -14.69 38.67
C THR A 45 22.13 -15.51 37.52
N PHE A 46 21.26 -14.93 36.67
CA PHE A 46 20.82 -15.59 35.43
C PHE A 46 21.95 -15.79 34.42
N VAL A 47 22.83 -14.79 34.25
CA VAL A 47 23.98 -14.84 33.33
C VAL A 47 25.18 -15.59 33.93
N GLN A 48 25.21 -15.74 35.25
CA GLN A 48 26.31 -16.27 36.06
C GLN A 48 27.61 -15.43 35.99
N ARG A 49 27.49 -14.15 35.63
CA ARG A 49 28.60 -13.19 35.48
C ARG A 49 28.21 -11.82 36.03
N ASP A 50 29.21 -11.06 36.44
CA ASP A 50 29.10 -9.65 36.81
C ASP A 50 29.27 -8.79 35.56
N PHE A 51 28.19 -8.15 35.11
CA PHE A 51 28.15 -7.37 33.86
C PHE A 51 27.30 -6.09 33.95
N LEU A 52 26.54 -5.91 35.03
CA LEU A 52 25.74 -4.72 35.25
C LEU A 52 26.54 -3.71 36.10
N PRO A 53 26.37 -2.39 35.85
CA PRO A 53 27.00 -1.38 36.68
C PRO A 53 26.57 -1.45 38.14
N ARG A 54 27.40 -0.91 39.04
CA ARG A 54 27.18 -0.95 40.49
C ARG A 54 27.55 0.39 41.12
N GLY A 55 26.64 1.02 41.84
CA GLY A 55 26.89 2.32 42.48
C GLY A 55 25.76 2.77 43.40
N SER A 56 26.02 3.84 44.17
CA SER A 56 25.03 4.49 45.03
C SER A 56 24.11 5.40 44.22
N GLY A 57 22.81 5.07 44.15
CA GLY A 57 21.81 5.84 43.40
C GLY A 57 21.05 4.98 42.40
N ILE A 58 20.48 5.62 41.37
CA ILE A 58 19.85 4.93 40.24
C ILE A 58 20.97 4.43 39.32
N VAL A 59 21.16 3.11 39.31
CA VAL A 59 22.18 2.42 38.51
C VAL A 59 21.70 2.30 37.05
N THR A 60 20.63 1.53 36.82
CA THR A 60 19.96 1.43 35.51
C THR A 60 19.23 2.75 35.21
N ARG A 61 19.75 3.57 34.28
CA ARG A 61 19.14 4.87 33.88
C ARG A 61 18.51 4.87 32.47
N ARG A 62 18.70 3.79 31.71
CA ARG A 62 18.03 3.48 30.43
C ARG A 62 17.48 2.07 30.51
N PRO A 63 16.35 1.74 29.84
CA PRO A 63 15.94 0.35 29.69
C PRO A 63 17.06 -0.49 29.07
N LEU A 64 17.36 -1.67 29.63
CA LEU A 64 18.32 -2.61 29.05
C LEU A 64 17.57 -3.85 28.57
N VAL A 65 17.49 -4.01 27.24
CA VAL A 65 16.92 -5.19 26.59
C VAL A 65 18.03 -6.25 26.51
N LEU A 66 17.96 -7.20 27.44
CA LEU A 66 18.92 -8.28 27.60
C LEU A 66 18.41 -9.56 26.94
N GLN A 67 19.08 -9.98 25.86
CA GLN A 67 18.82 -11.22 25.13
C GLN A 67 19.88 -12.28 25.49
N LEU A 68 19.48 -13.33 26.21
CA LEU A 68 20.34 -14.47 26.53
C LEU A 68 20.20 -15.54 25.44
N VAL A 69 21.33 -16.06 24.97
CA VAL A 69 21.40 -17.07 23.90
C VAL A 69 22.27 -18.25 24.34
N THR A 70 21.67 -19.44 24.36
CA THR A 70 22.36 -20.70 24.67
C THR A 70 23.26 -21.13 23.52
N LEU A 71 24.57 -21.25 23.78
CA LEU A 71 25.52 -21.84 22.83
C LEU A 71 25.42 -23.38 22.86
N GLN A 72 25.35 -24.02 21.69
CA GLN A 72 25.19 -25.49 21.60
C GLN A 72 26.47 -26.29 21.94
N GLN A 73 27.65 -25.66 21.82
CA GLN A 73 28.93 -26.30 22.17
C GLN A 73 29.30 -25.95 23.63
N PRO A 74 29.45 -26.93 24.55
CA PRO A 74 29.77 -26.67 25.95
C PRO A 74 31.13 -25.97 26.18
N SER A 75 32.04 -26.09 25.22
CA SER A 75 33.39 -25.51 25.24
C SER A 75 33.49 -24.14 24.55
N ALA A 76 32.39 -23.60 24.02
CA ALA A 76 32.41 -22.30 23.34
C ALA A 76 32.66 -21.16 24.34
N LEU A 77 33.49 -20.19 23.92
CA LEU A 77 33.76 -18.99 24.70
C LEU A 77 32.48 -18.16 24.90
N GLU A 78 32.30 -17.64 26.11
CA GLU A 78 31.20 -16.73 26.46
C GLU A 78 31.52 -15.33 25.93
N TYR A 79 30.55 -14.65 25.31
CA TYR A 79 30.73 -13.28 24.80
C TYR A 79 29.40 -12.51 24.75
N GLY A 80 29.50 -11.18 24.70
CA GLY A 80 28.39 -10.28 24.45
C GLY A 80 28.53 -9.46 23.16
N GLU A 81 27.40 -8.99 22.65
CA GLU A 81 27.31 -8.11 21.48
C GLU A 81 26.26 -7.01 21.73
N PHE A 82 26.53 -5.79 21.28
CA PHE A 82 25.60 -4.65 21.38
C PHE A 82 25.04 -4.28 20.01
N LEU A 83 23.77 -3.87 19.94
CA LEU A 83 23.15 -3.46 18.67
C LEU A 83 23.78 -2.18 18.10
N HIS A 84 24.26 -1.27 18.95
CA HIS A 84 24.87 0.00 18.53
C HIS A 84 26.34 -0.13 18.10
N ILE A 85 27.00 -1.26 18.40
CA ILE A 85 28.37 -1.55 17.96
C ILE A 85 28.35 -2.86 17.15
N LYS A 86 28.14 -2.72 15.84
CA LYS A 86 28.15 -3.84 14.90
C LYS A 86 29.51 -4.53 14.89
N ASP A 87 29.49 -5.85 14.72
CA ASP A 87 30.64 -6.74 14.50
C ASP A 87 31.70 -6.81 15.62
N LYS A 88 31.49 -6.16 16.78
CA LYS A 88 32.37 -6.27 17.97
C LYS A 88 31.83 -7.27 18.99
N LYS A 89 32.63 -8.30 19.28
CA LYS A 89 32.38 -9.29 20.34
C LYS A 89 33.17 -8.94 21.60
N PHE A 90 32.47 -8.86 22.73
CA PHE A 90 33.03 -8.55 24.05
C PHE A 90 33.18 -9.85 24.84
N TYR A 91 34.41 -10.32 25.05
CA TYR A 91 34.69 -11.57 25.80
C TYR A 91 34.87 -11.33 27.31
N GLU A 92 35.24 -10.11 27.70
CA GLU A 92 35.39 -9.71 29.09
C GLU A 92 34.13 -8.96 29.57
N PHE A 93 33.44 -9.50 30.56
CA PHE A 93 32.16 -8.95 31.03
C PHE A 93 32.32 -7.59 31.75
N ARG A 94 33.53 -7.26 32.20
CA ARG A 94 33.85 -5.91 32.68
C ARG A 94 33.79 -4.85 31.58
N GLU A 95 34.15 -5.18 30.34
CA GLU A 95 34.02 -4.26 29.20
C GLU A 95 32.55 -4.02 28.86
N ILE A 96 31.70 -5.07 28.93
CA ILE A 96 30.24 -4.96 28.76
C ILE A 96 29.65 -3.99 29.80
N CYS A 97 30.09 -4.08 31.05
CA CYS A 97 29.67 -3.17 32.11
C CYS A 97 30.07 -1.71 31.82
N GLN A 98 31.32 -1.48 31.41
CA GLN A 98 31.83 -0.14 31.04
C GLN A 98 31.09 0.44 29.82
N GLU A 99 30.77 -0.39 28.83
CA GLU A 99 30.01 0.02 27.64
C GLU A 99 28.57 0.42 28.00
N ILE A 100 27.89 -0.31 28.90
CA ILE A 100 26.57 0.08 29.42
C ILE A 100 26.65 1.46 30.11
N GLU A 101 27.68 1.71 30.93
CA GLU A 101 27.87 3.02 31.57
C GLU A 101 28.15 4.13 30.55
N HIS A 102 29.00 3.87 29.56
CA HIS A 102 29.36 4.82 28.51
C HIS A 102 28.14 5.22 27.66
N GLU A 103 27.43 4.24 27.12
CA GLU A 103 26.22 4.46 26.29
C GLU A 103 25.06 5.05 27.11
N THR A 104 24.99 4.75 28.42
CA THR A 104 24.06 5.45 29.33
C THR A 104 24.43 6.93 29.48
N ASN A 105 25.70 7.25 29.75
CA ASN A 105 26.16 8.62 29.91
C ASN A 105 26.03 9.45 28.63
N ARG A 106 26.21 8.82 27.44
CA ARG A 106 26.11 9.48 26.13
C ARG A 106 24.74 10.12 25.88
N LEU A 107 23.64 9.45 26.26
CA LEU A 107 22.28 9.95 26.02
C LEU A 107 21.57 10.50 27.26
N ALA A 108 21.80 9.93 28.45
CA ALA A 108 21.15 10.38 29.69
C ALA A 108 21.95 11.46 30.45
N GLY A 109 23.16 11.77 29.98
CA GLY A 109 24.08 12.74 30.57
C GLY A 109 24.71 12.28 31.89
N ALA A 110 25.66 13.09 32.38
CA ALA A 110 26.30 12.88 33.69
C ALA A 110 25.36 13.21 34.86
N ASN A 111 24.36 14.08 34.65
CA ASN A 111 23.45 14.63 35.67
C ASN A 111 22.38 13.63 36.16
N LYS A 112 22.66 12.32 36.16
CA LYS A 112 21.79 11.25 36.68
C LYS A 112 20.36 11.21 36.12
N GLY A 113 20.12 11.82 34.97
CA GLY A 113 18.84 11.75 34.25
C GLY A 113 18.54 10.34 33.74
N ILE A 114 17.32 10.14 33.24
CA ILE A 114 16.92 8.90 32.54
C ILE A 114 16.57 9.18 31.08
N SER A 115 16.67 8.16 30.23
CA SER A 115 16.21 8.22 28.84
C SER A 115 15.31 7.03 28.52
N LYS A 116 14.30 7.26 27.67
CA LYS A 116 13.37 6.21 27.21
C LYS A 116 14.00 5.24 26.21
N LEU A 117 15.08 5.65 25.53
CA LEU A 117 15.72 4.83 24.49
C LEU A 117 16.45 3.63 25.11
N PRO A 118 16.11 2.38 24.72
CA PRO A 118 16.73 1.19 25.27
C PRO A 118 18.21 1.05 24.86
N ILE A 119 18.92 0.18 25.57
CA ILE A 119 20.21 -0.40 25.16
C ILE A 119 19.94 -1.89 24.87
N HIS A 120 20.37 -2.40 23.71
CA HIS A 120 20.21 -3.81 23.35
C HIS A 120 21.53 -4.54 23.53
N LEU A 121 21.52 -5.56 24.38
CA LEU A 121 22.67 -6.40 24.70
C LEU A 121 22.29 -7.87 24.50
N ARG A 122 23.05 -8.57 23.65
CA ARG A 122 23.02 -10.03 23.55
C ARG A 122 24.15 -10.63 24.36
N ILE A 123 23.89 -11.73 25.06
CA ILE A 123 24.90 -12.52 25.75
C ILE A 123 24.79 -13.98 25.31
N TYR A 124 25.89 -14.51 24.80
CA TYR A 124 26.05 -15.88 24.33
C TYR A 124 26.82 -16.69 25.38
N SER A 125 26.20 -17.72 25.93
CA SER A 125 26.84 -18.63 26.90
C SER A 125 26.22 -20.03 26.85
N PRO A 126 26.97 -21.11 27.10
CA PRO A 126 26.39 -22.46 27.23
C PRO A 126 25.65 -22.66 28.58
N LYS A 127 25.77 -21.72 29.53
CA LYS A 127 25.20 -21.84 30.89
C LYS A 127 23.84 -21.16 31.07
N VAL A 128 23.42 -20.36 30.10
CA VAL A 128 22.15 -19.62 30.12
C VAL A 128 21.08 -20.35 29.30
N LEU A 129 19.81 -20.16 29.65
CA LEU A 129 18.69 -20.52 28.78
C LEU A 129 18.39 -19.36 27.82
N ASN A 130 17.92 -19.68 26.61
CA ASN A 130 17.31 -18.68 25.73
C ASN A 130 16.21 -17.92 26.50
N LEU A 131 16.40 -16.62 26.71
CA LEU A 131 15.50 -15.80 27.53
C LEU A 131 15.72 -14.33 27.20
N THR A 132 14.65 -13.56 27.10
CA THR A 132 14.75 -12.11 26.85
C THR A 132 14.03 -11.34 27.94
N LEU A 133 14.74 -10.39 28.55
CA LEU A 133 14.27 -9.59 29.67
C LEU A 133 14.55 -8.10 29.41
N VAL A 134 13.70 -7.23 29.95
CA VAL A 134 13.93 -5.77 29.97
C VAL A 134 14.19 -5.34 31.41
N ASP A 135 15.42 -4.90 31.70
CA ASP A 135 15.74 -4.26 32.98
C ASP A 135 15.34 -2.78 32.93
N LEU A 136 14.52 -2.34 33.87
CA LEU A 136 14.05 -0.96 33.98
C LEU A 136 14.72 -0.22 35.14
N PRO A 137 14.76 1.13 35.13
CA PRO A 137 15.18 1.90 36.29
C PRO A 137 14.39 1.53 37.55
N GLY A 138 15.08 1.43 38.69
CA GLY A 138 14.46 1.07 39.97
C GLY A 138 13.58 2.21 40.51
N LEU A 139 12.41 1.87 41.04
CA LEU A 139 11.49 2.85 41.62
C LEU A 139 12.14 3.57 42.82
N THR A 140 12.09 4.90 42.82
CA THR A 140 12.60 5.79 43.88
C THR A 140 11.51 6.77 44.30
N LYS A 141 11.52 7.22 45.57
CA LYS A 141 10.50 8.13 46.16
C LYS A 141 11.01 9.53 46.47
N ILE A 142 12.33 9.71 46.43
CA ILE A 142 13.01 10.97 46.77
C ILE A 142 14.18 11.12 45.81
N PRO A 143 14.34 12.26 45.10
CA PRO A 143 15.51 12.51 44.26
C PRO A 143 16.78 12.65 45.13
N ILE A 144 17.89 12.08 44.67
CA ILE A 144 19.17 12.09 45.41
C ILE A 144 20.27 12.74 44.57
N GLY A 145 20.83 13.84 45.08
CA GLY A 145 21.86 14.64 44.40
C GLY A 145 21.27 15.36 43.19
N ASP A 146 21.98 15.31 42.06
CA ASP A 146 21.69 16.08 40.83
C ASP A 146 20.46 15.58 40.03
N GLN A 147 19.62 14.73 40.64
CA GLN A 147 18.44 14.16 39.99
C GLN A 147 17.31 15.20 39.87
N PRO A 148 16.54 15.20 38.77
CA PRO A 148 15.36 16.05 38.62
C PRO A 148 14.34 15.86 39.75
N SER A 149 13.66 16.94 40.15
CA SER A 149 12.62 16.88 41.20
C SER A 149 11.41 16.00 40.85
N ASP A 150 11.21 15.72 39.55
CA ASP A 150 10.15 14.88 39.01
C ASP A 150 10.62 13.47 38.63
N ILE A 151 11.85 13.07 39.00
CA ILE A 151 12.46 11.78 38.61
C ILE A 151 11.58 10.56 38.96
N GLU A 152 10.88 10.58 40.10
CA GLU A 152 9.90 9.54 40.46
C GLU A 152 8.81 9.40 39.38
N LYS A 153 8.24 10.53 38.93
CA LYS A 153 7.20 10.53 37.90
C LYS A 153 7.74 10.06 36.56
N GLN A 154 8.95 10.47 36.20
CA GLN A 154 9.61 10.04 34.96
C GLN A 154 9.87 8.52 34.95
N ILE A 155 10.44 7.97 36.04
CA ILE A 155 10.65 6.51 36.18
C ILE A 155 9.31 5.78 36.18
N ARG A 156 8.32 6.27 36.92
CA ARG A 156 6.99 5.64 36.98
C ARG A 156 6.31 5.64 35.62
N SER A 157 6.38 6.74 34.87
CA SER A 157 5.90 6.81 33.48
C SER A 157 6.63 5.80 32.60
N LEU A 158 7.96 5.78 32.64
CA LEU A 158 8.76 4.83 31.85
C LEU A 158 8.38 3.37 32.18
N VAL A 159 8.24 3.00 33.45
CA VAL A 159 7.79 1.66 33.83
C VAL A 159 6.38 1.38 33.31
N MET A 160 5.45 2.33 33.45
CA MET A 160 4.08 2.20 32.93
C MET A 160 4.05 2.02 31.41
N ASP A 161 4.86 2.76 30.64
CA ASP A 161 4.94 2.63 29.17
C ASP A 161 5.22 1.17 28.77
N TYR A 162 6.12 0.50 29.50
CA TYR A 162 6.49 -0.90 29.30
C TYR A 162 5.44 -1.90 29.83
N ILE A 163 4.99 -1.77 31.09
CA ILE A 163 4.10 -2.78 31.71
C ILE A 163 2.62 -2.66 31.32
N SER A 164 2.19 -1.53 30.75
CA SER A 164 0.83 -1.36 30.22
C SER A 164 0.55 -2.27 29.02
N ASN A 165 1.60 -2.72 28.33
CA ASN A 165 1.47 -3.67 27.23
C ASN A 165 0.85 -4.99 27.74
N PRO A 166 -0.33 -5.42 27.25
CA PRO A 166 -0.99 -6.65 27.71
C PRO A 166 -0.21 -7.92 27.36
N ASN A 167 0.68 -7.87 26.35
CA ASN A 167 1.55 -8.97 25.98
C ASN A 167 2.83 -9.04 26.84
N SER A 168 3.05 -8.14 27.80
CA SER A 168 4.21 -8.21 28.71
C SER A 168 3.95 -9.10 29.94
N ILE A 169 4.96 -9.87 30.33
CA ILE A 169 5.03 -10.61 31.60
C ILE A 169 5.77 -9.72 32.61
N ILE A 170 5.14 -9.42 33.75
CA ILE A 170 5.73 -8.54 34.77
C ILE A 170 6.50 -9.39 35.79
N LEU A 171 7.80 -9.16 35.92
CA LEU A 171 8.64 -9.76 36.96
C LEU A 171 8.78 -8.78 38.13
N ALA A 172 7.90 -8.92 39.13
CA ALA A 172 7.81 -8.03 40.28
C ALA A 172 8.77 -8.48 41.40
N ILE A 173 9.93 -7.84 41.47
CA ILE A 173 10.98 -8.12 42.46
C ILE A 173 10.72 -7.30 43.73
N SER A 174 10.64 -7.97 44.88
CA SER A 174 10.46 -7.37 46.21
C SER A 174 11.45 -7.99 47.21
N PRO A 175 12.07 -7.22 48.12
CA PRO A 175 12.88 -7.78 49.19
C PRO A 175 11.99 -8.34 50.32
N ALA A 176 12.33 -9.51 50.85
CA ALA A 176 11.55 -10.23 51.86
C ALA A 176 11.65 -9.63 53.27
N ASN A 177 12.66 -8.79 53.52
CA ASN A 177 12.84 -8.06 54.77
C ASN A 177 12.05 -6.72 54.82
N ALA A 178 11.14 -6.51 53.88
CA ALA A 178 10.22 -5.37 53.86
C ALA A 178 8.76 -5.87 53.73
N ASP A 179 7.81 -5.11 54.24
CA ASP A 179 6.38 -5.44 54.11
C ASP A 179 5.95 -5.47 52.64
N LEU A 180 5.51 -6.64 52.19
CA LEU A 180 5.07 -6.92 50.84
C LEU A 180 3.87 -6.09 50.42
N VAL A 181 2.93 -5.80 51.34
CA VAL A 181 1.75 -4.97 51.06
C VAL A 181 2.17 -3.56 50.66
N ASN A 182 3.33 -3.12 51.15
CA ASN A 182 3.91 -1.84 50.81
C ASN A 182 4.86 -1.82 49.62
N SER A 183 5.14 -2.96 48.98
CA SER A 183 6.01 -3.07 47.81
C SER A 183 5.50 -2.26 46.61
N ASP A 184 6.33 -1.32 46.14
CA ASP A 184 5.99 -0.45 45.01
C ASP A 184 5.92 -1.22 43.68
N SER A 185 6.69 -2.31 43.52
CA SER A 185 6.66 -3.15 42.31
C SER A 185 5.38 -3.97 42.18
N LEU A 186 4.82 -4.43 43.30
CA LEU A 186 3.51 -5.10 43.31
C LEU A 186 2.35 -4.10 43.20
N LYS A 187 2.47 -2.91 43.81
CA LYS A 187 1.48 -1.83 43.67
C LYS A 187 1.35 -1.36 42.21
N ILE A 188 2.46 -1.15 41.51
CA ILE A 188 2.43 -0.72 40.10
C ILE A 188 1.98 -1.86 39.17
N ALA A 189 2.37 -3.11 39.44
CA ALA A 189 1.87 -4.27 38.69
C ALA A 189 0.34 -4.41 38.79
N ARG A 190 -0.25 -4.26 39.99
CA ARG A 190 -1.71 -4.30 40.18
C ARG A 190 -2.48 -3.19 39.47
N GLN A 191 -1.84 -2.08 39.08
CA GLN A 191 -2.50 -1.03 38.29
C GLN A 191 -2.76 -1.45 36.83
N VAL A 192 -1.97 -2.41 36.31
CA VAL A 192 -2.06 -2.90 34.90
C VAL A 192 -2.39 -4.40 34.80
N ASP A 193 -2.36 -5.13 35.92
CA ASP A 193 -2.75 -6.53 36.08
C ASP A 193 -3.40 -6.76 37.46
N PRO A 194 -4.66 -6.29 37.67
CA PRO A 194 -5.31 -6.37 38.99
C PRO A 194 -5.49 -7.80 39.52
N GLU A 195 -5.68 -8.77 38.62
CA GLU A 195 -5.85 -10.19 38.94
C GLU A 195 -4.53 -10.96 39.11
N GLY A 196 -3.38 -10.35 38.80
CA GLY A 196 -2.08 -11.02 38.84
C GLY A 196 -1.96 -12.17 37.82
N LYS A 197 -2.60 -12.05 36.65
CA LYS A 197 -2.63 -13.06 35.57
C LYS A 197 -1.28 -13.22 34.88
N ARG A 198 -0.56 -12.12 34.67
CA ARG A 198 0.72 -12.05 33.92
C ARG A 198 1.89 -11.56 34.79
N THR A 199 1.68 -11.50 36.10
CA THR A 199 2.68 -11.05 37.09
C THR A 199 3.30 -12.24 37.84
N VAL A 200 4.63 -12.35 37.78
CA VAL A 200 5.44 -13.29 38.58
C VAL A 200 6.07 -12.54 39.75
N GLY A 201 5.84 -13.02 40.97
CA GLY A 201 6.46 -12.45 42.17
C GLY A 201 7.83 -13.06 42.45
N VAL A 202 8.85 -12.24 42.73
CA VAL A 202 10.17 -12.71 43.18
C VAL A 202 10.51 -12.08 44.53
N LEU A 203 10.78 -12.92 45.51
CA LEU A 203 11.25 -12.50 46.84
C LEU A 203 12.76 -12.68 46.94
N THR A 204 13.48 -11.58 47.14
CA THR A 204 14.93 -11.57 47.40
C THR A 204 15.22 -11.40 48.89
N LYS A 205 16.48 -11.57 49.33
CA LYS A 205 16.92 -11.27 50.71
C LYS A 205 16.20 -12.08 51.80
N LEU A 206 15.82 -13.32 51.50
CA LEU A 206 15.17 -14.24 52.46
C LEU A 206 16.09 -14.64 53.63
N ASP A 207 17.40 -14.48 53.43
CA ASP A 207 18.49 -14.62 54.39
C ASP A 207 18.60 -13.44 55.38
N LEU A 208 18.01 -12.27 55.04
CA LEU A 208 18.06 -11.05 55.85
C LEU A 208 16.72 -10.72 56.54
N MET A 209 15.86 -11.72 56.73
CA MET A 209 14.62 -11.59 57.49
C MET A 209 14.86 -11.61 59.01
N ASP A 210 14.03 -10.92 59.77
CA ASP A 210 14.12 -10.89 61.23
C ASP A 210 13.94 -12.28 61.84
N THR A 211 14.80 -12.65 62.79
CA THR A 211 14.79 -13.97 63.44
C THR A 211 13.43 -14.28 64.08
N GLY A 212 12.78 -15.34 63.62
CA GLY A 212 11.43 -15.73 64.05
C GLY A 212 10.33 -15.41 63.02
N THR A 213 10.63 -14.58 62.01
CA THR A 213 9.73 -14.34 60.87
C THR A 213 10.09 -15.23 59.67
N ASN A 214 9.16 -15.43 58.74
CA ASN A 214 9.42 -16.10 57.47
C ASN A 214 8.38 -15.69 56.40
N ALA A 215 8.71 -15.89 55.13
CA ALA A 215 7.87 -15.54 53.98
C ALA A 215 7.06 -16.74 53.41
N LEU A 216 6.87 -17.83 54.17
CA LEU A 216 6.30 -19.08 53.64
C LEU A 216 4.87 -18.87 53.09
N ASP A 217 4.02 -18.13 53.78
CA ASP A 217 2.65 -17.87 53.32
C ASP A 217 2.58 -16.93 52.09
N ILE A 218 3.64 -16.16 51.82
CA ILE A 218 3.79 -15.40 50.56
C ILE A 218 4.21 -16.35 49.43
N LEU A 219 5.23 -17.18 49.67
CA LEU A 219 5.73 -18.15 48.68
C LEU A 219 4.67 -19.21 48.31
N LEU A 220 3.77 -19.55 49.23
CA LEU A 220 2.60 -20.40 48.98
C LEU A 220 1.40 -19.65 48.35
N GLY A 221 1.49 -18.33 48.16
CA GLY A 221 0.44 -17.50 47.55
C GLY A 221 -0.80 -17.26 48.43
N LYS A 222 -0.73 -17.54 49.74
CA LYS A 222 -1.83 -17.33 50.69
C LYS A 222 -1.96 -15.88 51.12
N ALA A 223 -0.84 -15.24 51.47
CA ALA A 223 -0.82 -13.86 51.96
C ALA A 223 -1.04 -12.84 50.82
N TYR A 224 -0.56 -13.16 49.62
CA TYR A 224 -0.74 -12.35 48.42
C TYR A 224 -0.88 -13.30 47.21
N PRO A 225 -2.08 -13.45 46.62
CA PRO A 225 -2.26 -14.38 45.50
C PRO A 225 -1.80 -13.74 44.17
N LEU A 226 -0.97 -14.46 43.41
CA LEU A 226 -0.63 -14.22 42.00
C LEU A 226 -0.86 -15.51 41.21
N LYS A 227 -1.37 -15.44 39.98
CA LYS A 227 -1.67 -16.64 39.16
C LYS A 227 -0.40 -17.40 38.75
N LEU A 228 0.70 -16.68 38.53
CA LEU A 228 2.02 -17.26 38.22
C LEU A 228 2.85 -17.57 39.48
N GLY A 229 2.34 -17.25 40.67
CA GLY A 229 2.97 -17.54 41.96
C GLY A 229 4.11 -16.62 42.37
N PHE A 230 4.74 -16.98 43.49
CA PHE A 230 5.94 -16.35 44.04
C PHE A 230 7.11 -17.33 44.05
N ILE A 231 8.33 -16.83 43.80
CA ILE A 231 9.56 -17.62 43.83
C ILE A 231 10.58 -16.91 44.73
N GLY A 232 11.13 -17.64 45.70
CA GLY A 232 12.16 -17.14 46.60
C GLY A 232 13.57 -17.31 46.02
N VAL A 233 14.41 -16.29 46.17
CA VAL A 233 15.80 -16.23 45.69
C VAL A 233 16.72 -15.67 46.77
N VAL A 234 17.90 -16.26 46.92
CA VAL A 234 18.99 -15.74 47.77
C VAL A 234 20.17 -15.40 46.88
N ASN A 235 20.56 -14.13 46.89
CA ASN A 235 21.65 -13.59 46.07
C ASN A 235 22.90 -13.34 46.94
N ARG A 236 24.06 -13.09 46.29
CA ARG A 236 25.27 -12.60 46.97
C ARG A 236 24.98 -11.34 47.79
N SER A 237 25.43 -11.30 49.03
CA SER A 237 25.40 -10.11 49.88
C SER A 237 26.39 -9.05 49.38
N GLN A 238 26.28 -7.81 49.88
CA GLN A 238 27.24 -6.75 49.54
C GLN A 238 28.68 -7.12 49.93
N GLN A 239 28.86 -7.92 50.99
CA GLN A 239 30.17 -8.44 51.39
C GLN A 239 30.67 -9.50 50.43
N ASP A 240 29.83 -10.46 49.99
CA ASP A 240 30.17 -11.46 48.97
C ASP A 240 30.57 -10.82 47.63
N ILE A 241 29.95 -9.69 47.28
CA ILE A 241 30.29 -8.90 46.08
C ILE A 241 31.68 -8.27 46.24
N LEU A 242 31.96 -7.62 47.37
CA LEU A 242 33.26 -6.97 47.64
C LEU A 242 34.41 -7.99 47.74
N THR A 243 34.14 -9.20 48.24
CA THR A 243 35.13 -10.30 48.27
C THR A 243 35.23 -11.08 46.96
N ASN A 244 34.50 -10.66 45.90
CA ASN A 244 34.44 -11.31 44.59
C ASN A 244 34.07 -12.81 44.66
N LYS A 245 33.10 -13.18 45.52
CA LYS A 245 32.61 -14.56 45.62
C LYS A 245 32.13 -15.07 44.25
N PRO A 246 32.68 -16.19 43.74
CA PRO A 246 32.27 -16.80 42.49
C PRO A 246 30.78 -17.15 42.48
N MET A 247 30.10 -16.93 41.35
CA MET A 247 28.66 -17.15 41.27
C MET A 247 28.25 -18.61 41.47
N HIS A 248 29.09 -19.60 41.12
CA HIS A 248 28.77 -21.01 41.37
C HIS A 248 28.64 -21.31 42.87
N LEU A 249 29.53 -20.78 43.72
CA LEU A 249 29.44 -20.88 45.17
C LEU A 249 28.25 -20.11 45.76
N ALA A 250 27.77 -19.07 45.07
CA ALA A 250 26.54 -18.38 45.46
C ALA A 250 25.29 -19.22 45.19
N LEU A 251 25.22 -19.89 44.03
CA LEU A 251 24.14 -20.82 43.69
C LEU A 251 24.14 -22.08 44.58
N GLU A 252 25.31 -22.57 44.97
CA GLU A 252 25.42 -23.69 45.92
C GLU A 252 24.96 -23.28 47.33
N ALA A 253 25.35 -22.10 47.81
CA ALA A 253 24.88 -21.56 49.07
C ALA A 253 23.36 -21.26 49.08
N GLU A 254 22.79 -20.84 47.94
CA GLU A 254 21.34 -20.70 47.77
C GLU A 254 20.62 -22.06 47.88
N ASP A 255 21.10 -23.07 47.14
CA ASP A 255 20.58 -24.44 47.18
C ASP A 255 20.71 -25.07 48.59
N GLU A 256 21.76 -24.73 49.33
CA GLU A 256 21.98 -25.17 50.71
C GLU A 256 21.04 -24.47 51.70
N PHE A 257 20.92 -23.14 51.62
CA PHE A 257 20.00 -22.35 52.44
C PHE A 257 18.58 -22.90 52.39
N PHE A 258 18.02 -23.12 51.18
CA PHE A 258 16.65 -23.63 51.05
C PHE A 258 16.47 -25.06 51.57
N LYS A 259 17.51 -25.90 51.54
CA LYS A 259 17.47 -27.29 52.07
C LYS A 259 17.59 -27.33 53.59
N GLN A 260 18.35 -26.42 54.19
CA GLN A 260 18.61 -26.38 55.64
C GLN A 260 17.58 -25.53 56.41
N HIS A 261 17.03 -24.47 55.80
CA HIS A 261 16.15 -23.52 56.49
C HIS A 261 14.83 -24.19 56.96
N PRO A 262 14.48 -24.16 58.26
CA PRO A 262 13.34 -24.90 58.82
C PRO A 262 12.00 -24.61 58.14
N ALA A 263 11.74 -23.34 57.79
CA ALA A 263 10.47 -22.94 57.18
C ALA A 263 10.39 -23.22 55.66
N TYR A 264 11.53 -23.35 54.95
CA TYR A 264 11.55 -23.41 53.48
C TYR A 264 11.91 -24.79 52.92
N ARG A 265 12.42 -25.71 53.74
CA ARG A 265 12.81 -27.07 53.35
C ARG A 265 11.73 -27.85 52.59
N SER A 266 10.45 -27.64 52.92
CA SER A 266 9.30 -28.28 52.25
C SER A 266 9.04 -27.75 50.83
N ILE A 267 9.47 -26.53 50.52
CA ILE A 267 9.28 -25.85 49.23
C ILE A 267 10.60 -25.60 48.48
N ALA A 268 11.72 -26.14 48.95
CA ALA A 268 13.05 -25.92 48.38
C ALA A 268 13.14 -26.24 46.88
N SER A 269 12.40 -27.25 46.40
CA SER A 269 12.32 -27.61 44.97
C SER A 269 11.54 -26.62 44.09
N ARG A 270 10.90 -25.61 44.69
CA ARG A 270 10.17 -24.51 44.04
C ARG A 270 10.80 -23.14 44.32
N CYS A 271 11.98 -23.11 44.91
CA CYS A 271 12.75 -21.90 45.20
C CYS A 271 14.10 -21.94 44.47
N GLY A 272 14.84 -20.84 44.54
CA GLY A 272 16.17 -20.71 43.97
C GLY A 272 16.19 -20.24 42.51
N THR A 273 17.31 -19.64 42.12
CA THR A 273 17.52 -19.03 40.80
C THR A 273 17.38 -20.03 39.65
N ARG A 274 17.82 -21.28 39.88
CA ARG A 274 17.66 -22.40 38.92
C ARG A 274 16.20 -22.70 38.62
N TYR A 275 15.34 -22.68 39.63
CA TYR A 275 13.89 -22.87 39.45
C TYR A 275 13.26 -21.66 38.77
N LEU A 276 13.63 -20.44 39.20
CA LEU A 276 13.16 -19.19 38.60
C LEU A 276 13.41 -19.14 37.09
N ASN A 277 14.65 -19.37 36.64
CA ASN A 277 15.01 -19.43 35.21
C ASN A 277 14.16 -20.44 34.43
N LYS A 278 13.96 -21.64 34.98
CA LYS A 278 13.17 -22.70 34.35
C LYS A 278 11.68 -22.34 34.24
N GLN A 279 11.11 -21.67 35.25
CA GLN A 279 9.72 -21.19 35.19
C GLN A 279 9.57 -20.02 34.23
N LEU A 280 10.47 -19.02 34.24
CA LEU A 280 10.40 -17.87 33.34
C LEU A 280 10.48 -18.30 31.87
N ASN A 281 11.40 -19.20 31.51
CA ASN A 281 11.48 -19.75 30.16
C ASN A 281 10.19 -20.52 29.78
N LYS A 282 9.61 -21.32 30.70
CA LYS A 282 8.35 -22.04 30.46
C LYS A 282 7.16 -21.09 30.25
N ILE A 283 7.04 -20.06 31.09
CA ILE A 283 5.96 -19.05 31.03
C ILE A 283 6.08 -18.26 29.72
N LEU A 284 7.29 -17.78 29.39
CA LEU A 284 7.54 -17.06 28.14
C LEU A 284 7.22 -17.91 26.91
N LEU A 285 7.62 -19.19 26.88
CA LEU A 285 7.30 -20.10 25.77
C LEU A 285 5.80 -20.37 25.62
N ALA A 286 5.06 -20.48 26.72
CA ALA A 286 3.60 -20.62 26.67
C ALA A 286 2.94 -19.35 26.12
N HIS A 287 3.35 -18.19 26.64
CA HIS A 287 2.83 -16.88 26.26
C HIS A 287 3.13 -16.49 24.81
N ILE A 288 4.35 -16.76 24.33
CA ILE A 288 4.72 -16.60 22.91
C ILE A 288 3.79 -17.43 22.02
N LYS A 289 3.54 -18.70 22.36
CA LYS A 289 2.67 -19.58 21.56
C LYS A 289 1.22 -19.12 21.52
N GLU A 290 0.71 -18.59 22.63
CA GLU A 290 -0.65 -18.06 22.71
C GLU A 290 -0.81 -16.77 21.87
N LYS A 291 0.19 -15.88 21.90
CA LYS A 291 0.12 -14.55 21.26
C LYS A 291 0.63 -14.46 19.83
N LEU A 292 1.42 -15.43 19.35
CA LEU A 292 1.96 -15.39 17.98
C LEU A 292 0.89 -15.37 16.86
N PRO A 293 -0.25 -16.08 16.94
CA PRO A 293 -1.28 -16.01 15.91
C PRO A 293 -1.92 -14.62 15.80
N GLU A 294 -2.16 -13.97 16.94
CA GLU A 294 -2.70 -12.61 17.05
C GLU A 294 -1.71 -11.58 16.47
N LEU A 295 -0.43 -11.70 16.85
CA LEU A 295 0.66 -10.88 16.31
C LEU A 295 0.80 -11.03 14.79
N ARG A 296 0.72 -12.27 14.26
CA ARG A 296 0.78 -12.53 12.82
C ARG A 296 -0.37 -11.86 12.08
N LEU A 297 -1.60 -11.95 12.59
CA LEU A 297 -2.76 -11.31 11.97
C LEU A 297 -2.58 -9.80 11.92
N ARG A 298 -2.20 -9.18 13.03
CA ARG A 298 -1.94 -7.73 13.12
C ARG A 298 -0.82 -7.28 12.18
N LEU A 299 0.28 -8.04 12.08
CA LEU A 299 1.35 -7.80 11.11
C LEU A 299 0.84 -7.85 9.66
N SER A 300 0.03 -8.85 9.30
CA SER A 300 -0.58 -8.92 7.96
C SER A 300 -1.50 -7.74 7.69
N THR A 301 -2.32 -7.30 8.66
CA THR A 301 -3.15 -6.10 8.50
C THR A 301 -2.33 -4.83 8.30
N LEU A 302 -1.28 -4.63 9.10
CA LEU A 302 -0.37 -3.47 8.96
C LEU A 302 0.36 -3.46 7.60
N ILE A 303 0.80 -4.63 7.13
CA ILE A 303 1.40 -4.77 5.79
C ILE A 303 0.39 -4.36 4.71
N THR A 304 -0.85 -4.87 4.76
CA THR A 304 -1.88 -4.51 3.77
C THR A 304 -2.22 -3.01 3.81
N GLN A 305 -2.32 -2.41 5.00
CA GLN A 305 -2.58 -0.97 5.15
C GLN A 305 -1.43 -0.13 4.58
N THR A 306 -0.20 -0.44 4.96
CA THR A 306 1.00 0.26 4.46
C THR A 306 1.18 0.07 2.95
N GLN A 307 0.83 -1.10 2.40
CA GLN A 307 0.82 -1.35 0.95
C GLN A 307 -0.27 -0.54 0.22
N GLN A 308 -1.44 -0.35 0.82
CA GLN A 308 -2.50 0.50 0.27
C GLN A 308 -2.10 1.98 0.29
N GLU A 309 -1.51 2.45 1.38
CA GLU A 309 -0.94 3.80 1.47
C GLU A 309 0.17 4.00 0.43
N LEU A 310 1.10 3.05 0.32
CA LEU A 310 2.18 3.09 -0.69
C LEU A 310 1.62 3.15 -2.12
N ALA A 311 0.56 2.40 -2.41
CA ALA A 311 -0.12 2.43 -3.70
C ALA A 311 -0.79 3.78 -4.01
N GLN A 312 -1.19 4.56 -3.00
CA GLN A 312 -1.73 5.91 -3.17
C GLN A 312 -0.65 6.94 -3.51
N TYR A 313 0.58 6.78 -2.99
CA TYR A 313 1.73 7.62 -3.36
C TYR A 313 2.28 7.31 -4.77
N GLY A 314 1.97 6.12 -5.30
CA GLY A 314 2.42 5.65 -6.61
C GLY A 314 3.87 5.15 -6.61
N GLU A 315 4.31 4.54 -7.72
CA GLU A 315 5.65 3.98 -7.82
C GLU A 315 6.75 5.06 -7.75
N SER A 316 7.91 4.72 -7.18
CA SER A 316 9.07 5.63 -7.14
C SER A 316 9.80 5.61 -8.48
N ILE A 317 9.98 6.79 -9.09
CA ILE A 317 10.71 6.95 -10.36
C ILE A 317 12.23 6.74 -10.17
N GLY A 318 12.70 6.65 -8.92
CA GLY A 318 14.11 6.78 -8.51
C GLY A 318 15.16 5.89 -9.19
N SER A 319 14.77 4.87 -9.96
CA SER A 319 15.66 4.17 -10.89
C SER A 319 14.97 3.62 -12.16
N ALA A 320 13.82 4.19 -12.55
CA ALA A 320 13.11 3.75 -13.75
C ALA A 320 13.80 4.30 -15.02
N ALA A 321 14.00 3.44 -16.01
CA ALA A 321 14.57 3.82 -17.31
C ALA A 321 13.74 4.94 -17.97
N SER A 322 14.38 5.77 -18.79
CA SER A 322 13.77 6.91 -19.50
C SER A 322 12.48 6.56 -20.26
N SER A 323 12.32 5.30 -20.66
CA SER A 323 11.14 4.75 -21.33
C SER A 323 9.82 4.79 -20.54
N GLN A 324 9.83 4.94 -19.21
CA GLN A 324 8.60 4.94 -18.40
C GLN A 324 8.05 6.33 -18.04
N LYS A 325 8.81 7.41 -18.25
CA LYS A 325 8.39 8.78 -17.90
C LYS A 325 7.23 9.29 -18.77
N GLY A 326 7.27 9.01 -20.08
CA GLY A 326 6.21 9.39 -21.03
C GLY A 326 4.84 8.80 -20.68
N PRO A 327 4.69 7.47 -20.53
CA PRO A 327 3.43 6.84 -20.13
C PRO A 327 2.85 7.38 -18.81
N LEU A 328 3.70 7.67 -17.82
CA LEU A 328 3.27 8.26 -16.55
C LEU A 328 2.69 9.67 -16.74
N ILE A 329 3.38 10.54 -17.49
CA ILE A 329 2.88 11.89 -17.80
C ILE A 329 1.55 11.80 -18.54
N LEU A 330 1.45 10.96 -19.57
CA LEU A 330 0.20 10.79 -20.33
C LEU A 330 -0.96 10.32 -19.45
N ARG A 331 -0.70 9.43 -18.48
CA ARG A 331 -1.67 8.99 -17.46
C ARG A 331 -2.14 10.16 -16.58
N LEU A 332 -1.20 10.97 -16.09
CA LEU A 332 -1.51 12.14 -15.23
C LEU A 332 -2.28 13.24 -16.01
N LEU A 333 -1.86 13.56 -17.24
CA LEU A 333 -2.58 14.51 -18.13
C LEU A 333 -4.02 14.04 -18.41
N THR A 334 -4.20 12.74 -18.68
CA THR A 334 -5.52 12.16 -18.96
C THR A 334 -6.40 12.15 -17.72
N LYS A 335 -5.85 11.81 -16.55
CA LYS A 335 -6.55 11.86 -15.26
C LYS A 335 -7.05 13.28 -14.96
N PHE A 336 -6.16 14.26 -14.98
CA PHE A 336 -6.52 15.67 -14.78
C PHE A 336 -7.58 16.16 -15.77
N SER A 337 -7.47 15.79 -17.05
CA SER A 337 -8.48 16.11 -18.06
C SER A 337 -9.86 15.54 -17.71
N ASN A 338 -9.90 14.26 -17.30
CA ASN A 338 -11.13 13.58 -16.91
C ASN A 338 -11.74 14.16 -15.63
N ASP A 339 -10.92 14.55 -14.64
CA ASP A 339 -11.38 15.15 -13.38
C ASP A 339 -11.98 16.55 -13.60
N TYR A 340 -11.37 17.36 -14.48
CA TYR A 340 -11.93 18.65 -14.93
C TYR A 340 -13.25 18.48 -15.69
N ILE A 341 -13.30 17.56 -16.67
CA ILE A 341 -14.51 17.26 -17.44
C ILE A 341 -15.62 16.72 -16.51
N GLY A 342 -15.29 15.81 -15.60
CA GLY A 342 -16.23 15.24 -14.63
C GLY A 342 -16.76 16.27 -13.62
N SER A 343 -15.98 17.32 -13.31
CA SER A 343 -16.42 18.44 -12.48
C SER A 343 -17.39 19.37 -13.23
N ILE A 344 -17.24 19.52 -14.55
CA ILE A 344 -18.21 20.23 -15.41
C ILE A 344 -19.48 19.38 -15.59
N ASP A 345 -19.36 18.09 -15.85
CA ASP A 345 -20.48 17.18 -16.10
C ASP A 345 -21.23 16.77 -14.82
N GLY A 346 -20.64 17.00 -13.64
CA GLY A 346 -21.22 16.64 -12.33
C GLY A 346 -21.08 15.16 -11.95
N THR A 347 -20.10 14.46 -12.54
CA THR A 347 -19.87 13.02 -12.39
C THR A 347 -18.66 12.68 -11.50
N SER A 348 -17.98 13.69 -10.94
CA SER A 348 -16.84 13.51 -10.04
C SER A 348 -17.24 12.83 -8.71
N SER A 349 -16.38 11.92 -8.21
CA SER A 349 -16.65 11.13 -7.00
C SER A 349 -16.50 11.90 -5.69
N GLU A 350 -15.82 13.06 -5.70
CA GLU A 350 -15.45 13.84 -4.51
C GLU A 350 -16.21 15.18 -4.42
N LEU A 351 -17.52 15.14 -4.64
CA LEU A 351 -18.37 16.33 -4.55
C LEU A 351 -18.58 16.77 -3.08
N SER A 352 -18.09 17.97 -2.75
CA SER A 352 -18.31 18.59 -1.45
C SER A 352 -19.78 18.99 -1.27
N ALA A 353 -20.47 18.39 -0.30
CA ALA A 353 -21.86 18.70 0.03
C ALA A 353 -22.09 20.12 0.63
N LYS A 354 -21.06 20.98 0.68
CA LYS A 354 -21.10 22.29 1.36
C LYS A 354 -21.27 23.49 0.42
N GLU A 355 -20.82 23.40 -0.83
CA GLU A 355 -20.89 24.51 -1.79
C GLU A 355 -21.30 23.98 -3.17
N LEU A 356 -22.10 24.76 -3.91
CA LEU A 356 -22.45 24.46 -5.29
C LEU A 356 -21.28 24.82 -6.21
N CYS A 357 -20.67 23.83 -6.85
CA CYS A 357 -19.56 23.98 -7.80
C CYS A 357 -19.90 23.40 -9.18
N GLY A 358 -19.06 23.71 -10.18
CA GLY A 358 -19.05 23.01 -11.46
C GLY A 358 -20.27 23.28 -12.34
N GLY A 359 -20.70 22.26 -13.11
CA GLY A 359 -21.85 22.38 -14.01
C GLY A 359 -23.13 22.86 -13.31
N ALA A 360 -23.35 22.41 -12.07
CA ALA A 360 -24.50 22.84 -11.28
C ALA A 360 -24.43 24.33 -10.90
N ARG A 361 -23.24 24.85 -10.62
CA ARG A 361 -23.00 26.27 -10.36
C ARG A 361 -23.15 27.13 -11.61
N ILE A 362 -22.65 26.66 -12.75
CA ILE A 362 -22.84 27.29 -14.07
C ILE A 362 -24.34 27.36 -14.42
N TYR A 363 -25.09 26.28 -14.18
CA TYR A 363 -26.54 26.26 -14.39
C TYR A 363 -27.29 27.28 -13.52
N HIS A 364 -26.90 27.42 -12.25
CA HIS A 364 -27.43 28.45 -11.32
C HIS A 364 -27.08 29.88 -11.78
N ILE A 365 -25.87 30.12 -12.29
CA ILE A 365 -25.47 31.42 -12.85
C ILE A 365 -26.41 31.80 -14.02
N PHE A 366 -26.71 30.89 -14.94
CA PHE A 366 -27.61 31.17 -16.06
C PHE A 366 -29.08 31.37 -15.65
N ASN A 367 -29.61 30.48 -14.80
CA ASN A 367 -31.06 30.40 -14.56
C ASN A 367 -31.55 31.23 -13.36
N GLU A 368 -30.69 31.49 -12.39
CA GLU A 368 -31.04 32.29 -11.21
C GLU A 368 -30.39 33.67 -11.29
N VAL A 369 -29.05 33.75 -11.36
CA VAL A 369 -28.34 35.04 -11.30
C VAL A 369 -28.61 35.91 -12.53
N PHE A 370 -28.27 35.43 -13.73
CA PHE A 370 -28.41 36.19 -14.96
C PHE A 370 -29.87 36.52 -15.28
N LYS A 371 -30.77 35.54 -15.11
CA LYS A 371 -32.21 35.73 -15.27
C LYS A 371 -32.78 36.77 -14.31
N GLN A 372 -32.36 36.80 -13.04
CA GLN A 372 -32.78 37.84 -12.10
C GLN A 372 -32.22 39.21 -12.51
N ALA A 373 -30.94 39.29 -12.89
CA ALA A 373 -30.31 40.52 -13.35
C ALA A 373 -31.03 41.15 -14.55
N LEU A 374 -31.42 40.35 -15.55
CA LEU A 374 -32.22 40.84 -16.68
C LEU A 374 -33.63 41.28 -16.29
N ASN A 375 -34.26 40.60 -15.32
CA ASN A 375 -35.62 40.95 -14.89
C ASN A 375 -35.69 42.19 -14.01
N VAL A 376 -34.60 42.55 -13.33
CA VAL A 376 -34.48 43.82 -12.58
C VAL A 376 -34.46 45.03 -13.51
N ILE A 377 -34.01 44.89 -14.77
CA ILE A 377 -33.96 46.00 -15.74
C ILE A 377 -35.37 46.33 -16.26
N PRO A 378 -35.93 47.51 -15.92
CA PRO A 378 -37.27 47.89 -16.34
C PRO A 378 -37.25 48.54 -17.74
N PRO A 379 -38.21 48.24 -18.64
CA PRO A 379 -38.13 48.62 -20.07
C PRO A 379 -38.13 50.12 -20.39
N CYS A 380 -38.54 50.98 -19.45
CA CYS A 380 -38.81 52.40 -19.71
C CYS A 380 -38.35 53.36 -18.57
N SER A 381 -37.54 52.93 -17.60
CA SER A 381 -37.25 53.75 -16.40
C SER A 381 -36.39 55.00 -16.65
N ASN A 382 -35.54 54.94 -17.66
CA ASN A 382 -34.64 56.01 -18.08
C ASN A 382 -35.26 56.89 -19.19
N LEU A 383 -36.55 56.71 -19.51
CA LEU A 383 -37.29 57.53 -20.48
C LEU A 383 -38.34 58.35 -19.73
N SER A 384 -38.17 59.67 -19.67
CA SER A 384 -39.21 60.57 -19.17
C SER A 384 -40.32 60.76 -20.22
N ASP A 385 -41.50 61.21 -19.78
CA ASP A 385 -42.58 61.55 -20.73
C ASP A 385 -42.20 62.71 -21.65
N HIS A 386 -41.28 63.58 -21.20
CA HIS A 386 -40.69 64.63 -22.03
C HIS A 386 -39.81 64.05 -23.16
N ASP A 387 -38.97 63.06 -22.87
CA ASP A 387 -38.08 62.45 -23.88
C ASP A 387 -38.88 61.72 -24.97
N ILE A 388 -39.94 61.01 -24.55
CA ILE A 388 -40.85 60.33 -25.48
C ILE A 388 -41.60 61.35 -26.34
N ARG A 389 -42.13 62.43 -25.74
CA ARG A 389 -42.78 63.54 -26.48
C ARG A 389 -41.82 64.20 -27.48
N THR A 390 -40.58 64.44 -27.06
CA THR A 390 -39.54 65.03 -27.91
C THR A 390 -39.20 64.11 -29.08
N ALA A 391 -39.09 62.79 -28.86
CA ALA A 391 -38.87 61.82 -29.91
C ALA A 391 -40.04 61.73 -30.91
N ILE A 392 -41.31 61.76 -30.43
CA ILE A 392 -42.50 61.84 -31.28
C ILE A 392 -42.44 63.10 -32.16
N ARG A 393 -42.29 64.28 -31.56
CA ARG A 393 -42.25 65.57 -32.27
C ARG A 393 -41.11 65.62 -33.30
N ASN A 394 -39.91 65.19 -32.93
CA ASN A 394 -38.76 65.15 -33.84
C ASN A 394 -38.95 64.15 -35.00
N SER A 395 -39.62 63.03 -34.77
CA SER A 395 -39.90 62.02 -35.80
C SER A 395 -41.10 62.39 -36.70
N THR A 396 -42.02 63.22 -36.20
CA THR A 396 -43.13 63.80 -36.98
C THR A 396 -42.64 64.94 -37.88
N GLY A 397 -41.67 65.73 -37.42
CA GLY A 397 -41.09 66.82 -38.20
C GLY A 397 -42.06 67.98 -38.46
N PRO A 398 -41.93 68.72 -39.58
CA PRO A 398 -42.62 70.00 -39.78
C PRO A 398 -44.09 69.89 -40.23
N ARG A 399 -44.68 68.68 -40.22
CA ARG A 399 -46.07 68.45 -40.66
C ARG A 399 -46.87 67.72 -39.57
N PRO A 400 -48.11 68.13 -39.27
CA PRO A 400 -48.92 67.45 -38.25
C PRO A 400 -49.24 66.01 -38.69
N SER A 401 -49.00 65.04 -37.81
CA SER A 401 -49.34 63.63 -38.04
C SER A 401 -50.67 63.24 -37.40
N LEU A 402 -51.39 62.34 -38.08
CA LEU A 402 -52.59 61.68 -37.58
C LEU A 402 -52.27 60.41 -36.76
N PHE A 403 -51.05 59.88 -36.88
CA PHE A 403 -50.60 58.64 -36.23
C PHE A 403 -49.19 58.81 -35.64
N VAL A 404 -48.88 58.01 -34.61
CA VAL A 404 -47.54 57.99 -33.99
C VAL A 404 -46.49 57.45 -34.97
N PRO A 405 -45.36 58.15 -35.21
CA PRO A 405 -44.32 57.65 -36.11
C PRO A 405 -43.59 56.42 -35.56
N GLU A 406 -43.46 55.36 -36.37
CA GLU A 406 -42.65 54.17 -36.02
C GLU A 406 -41.18 54.51 -35.75
N LEU A 407 -40.66 55.55 -36.40
CA LEU A 407 -39.30 56.06 -36.20
C LEU A 407 -39.05 56.53 -34.75
N ALA A 408 -40.07 57.08 -34.06
CA ALA A 408 -39.92 57.49 -32.66
C ALA A 408 -39.74 56.27 -31.75
N PHE A 409 -40.48 55.20 -32.02
CA PHE A 409 -40.32 53.92 -31.33
C PHE A 409 -38.94 53.30 -31.60
N ASP A 410 -38.49 53.27 -32.86
CA ASP A 410 -37.16 52.73 -33.23
C ASP A 410 -36.00 53.48 -32.53
N LEU A 411 -36.02 54.82 -32.57
CA LEU A 411 -35.01 55.66 -31.92
C LEU A 411 -34.95 55.45 -30.40
N LEU A 412 -36.10 55.30 -29.73
CA LEU A 412 -36.19 55.09 -28.28
C LEU A 412 -35.84 53.65 -27.86
N MET A 413 -36.09 52.66 -28.72
CA MET A 413 -35.84 51.24 -28.43
C MET A 413 -34.35 50.89 -28.39
N ARG A 414 -33.56 51.42 -29.33
CA ARG A 414 -32.14 51.03 -29.49
C ARG A 414 -31.28 51.29 -28.24
N PRO A 415 -31.44 52.40 -27.48
CA PRO A 415 -30.81 52.58 -26.18
C PRO A 415 -31.27 51.57 -25.12
N GLN A 416 -32.54 51.15 -25.11
CA GLN A 416 -33.04 50.17 -24.14
C GLN A 416 -32.38 48.81 -24.34
N ILE A 417 -32.31 48.33 -25.59
CA ILE A 417 -31.66 47.06 -25.92
C ILE A 417 -30.20 47.04 -25.44
N LYS A 418 -29.50 48.18 -25.52
CA LYS A 418 -28.12 48.30 -25.03
C LYS A 418 -27.98 48.07 -23.51
N LEU A 419 -29.02 48.31 -22.71
CA LEU A 419 -28.96 48.04 -21.26
C LEU A 419 -28.76 46.54 -20.93
N LEU A 420 -29.08 45.65 -21.86
CA LEU A 420 -28.87 44.20 -21.72
C LEU A 420 -27.38 43.78 -21.88
N GLU A 421 -26.52 44.66 -22.39
CA GLU A 421 -25.10 44.38 -22.68
C GLU A 421 -24.29 44.07 -21.42
N VAL A 422 -24.30 44.98 -20.44
CA VAL A 422 -23.56 44.85 -19.18
C VAL A 422 -23.88 43.56 -18.40
N PRO A 423 -25.14 43.17 -18.12
CA PRO A 423 -25.44 41.92 -17.42
C PRO A 423 -25.09 40.68 -18.25
N SER A 424 -25.17 40.75 -19.58
CA SER A 424 -24.77 39.66 -20.46
C SER A 424 -23.25 39.45 -20.44
N LEU A 425 -22.46 40.52 -20.46
CA LEU A 425 -21.00 40.43 -20.31
C LEU A 425 -20.60 39.91 -18.94
N ARG A 426 -21.22 40.41 -17.85
CA ARG A 426 -20.94 39.91 -16.49
C ARG A 426 -21.29 38.43 -16.33
N CYS A 427 -22.28 37.92 -17.07
CA CYS A 427 -22.59 36.49 -17.12
C CYS A 427 -21.43 35.66 -17.72
N VAL A 428 -20.78 36.15 -18.78
CA VAL A 428 -19.56 35.51 -19.35
C VAL A 428 -18.44 35.47 -18.31
N GLU A 429 -18.17 36.59 -17.64
CA GLU A 429 -17.13 36.70 -16.61
C GLU A 429 -17.37 35.73 -15.44
N MET A 430 -18.60 35.65 -14.92
CA MET A 430 -18.93 34.76 -13.80
C MET A 430 -18.77 33.27 -14.15
N VAL A 431 -19.02 32.87 -15.40
CA VAL A 431 -18.76 31.50 -15.85
C VAL A 431 -17.26 31.24 -16.04
N TYR A 432 -16.50 32.23 -16.54
CA TYR A 432 -15.04 32.16 -16.59
C TYR A 432 -14.42 32.03 -15.18
N GLU A 433 -14.88 32.82 -14.21
CA GLU A 433 -14.49 32.75 -12.80
C GLU A 433 -14.73 31.34 -12.22
N GLU A 434 -15.88 30.71 -12.50
CA GLU A 434 -16.18 29.34 -12.05
C GLU A 434 -15.30 28.29 -12.73
N LEU A 435 -15.08 28.35 -14.05
CA LEU A 435 -14.18 27.42 -14.77
C LEU A 435 -12.73 27.53 -14.27
N MET A 436 -12.28 28.75 -13.96
CA MET A 436 -10.98 28.98 -13.33
C MET A 436 -10.92 28.40 -11.91
N LYS A 437 -11.99 28.54 -11.11
CA LYS A 437 -12.11 27.91 -9.78
C LYS A 437 -12.01 26.38 -9.88
N LEU A 438 -12.67 25.77 -10.86
CA LEU A 438 -12.58 24.31 -11.09
C LEU A 438 -11.14 23.84 -11.34
N CYS A 439 -10.39 24.57 -12.16
CA CYS A 439 -9.00 24.24 -12.48
C CYS A 439 -8.08 24.26 -11.24
N HIS A 440 -8.39 25.11 -10.24
CA HIS A 440 -7.70 25.20 -8.94
C HIS A 440 -8.38 24.37 -7.84
N SER A 441 -9.37 23.54 -8.17
CA SER A 441 -10.02 22.61 -7.23
C SER A 441 -9.84 21.14 -7.63
N SER A 442 -9.20 20.87 -8.78
CA SER A 442 -8.73 19.55 -9.18
C SER A 442 -7.49 19.08 -8.38
N ASP A 443 -7.07 19.86 -7.38
CA ASP A 443 -5.95 19.65 -6.46
C ASP A 443 -6.04 18.36 -5.64
N THR A 444 -7.21 17.72 -5.52
CA THR A 444 -7.47 16.66 -4.53
C THR A 444 -6.74 15.34 -4.78
N THR A 445 -6.11 15.13 -5.94
CA THR A 445 -5.43 13.86 -6.23
C THR A 445 -3.97 13.87 -5.77
N VAL A 446 -3.68 13.08 -4.72
CA VAL A 446 -2.35 12.92 -4.10
C VAL A 446 -1.24 12.69 -5.15
N GLU A 447 -1.51 11.88 -6.19
CA GLU A 447 -0.58 11.62 -7.29
C GLU A 447 -0.12 12.86 -8.08
N ILE A 448 -0.97 13.88 -8.23
CA ILE A 448 -0.61 15.14 -8.92
C ILE A 448 0.12 16.07 -7.95
N SER A 449 -0.28 16.11 -6.68
CA SER A 449 0.40 16.90 -5.64
C SER A 449 1.86 16.50 -5.43
N ARG A 450 2.22 15.25 -5.74
CA ARG A 450 3.60 14.74 -5.74
C ARG A 450 4.52 15.46 -6.71
N TYR A 451 3.99 16.08 -7.77
CA TYR A 451 4.76 16.78 -8.81
C TYR A 451 4.35 18.26 -8.92
N PRO A 452 4.78 19.14 -8.01
CA PRO A 452 4.33 20.54 -7.96
C PRO A 452 4.55 21.31 -9.27
N ARG A 453 5.65 21.04 -10.00
CA ARG A 453 5.96 21.69 -11.28
C ARG A 453 4.99 21.29 -12.39
N LEU A 454 4.67 19.98 -12.50
CA LEU A 454 3.65 19.49 -13.42
C LEU A 454 2.28 20.09 -13.10
N HIS A 455 1.90 20.13 -11.82
CA HIS A 455 0.63 20.71 -11.38
C HIS A 455 0.52 22.21 -11.72
N GLN A 456 1.55 23.01 -11.45
CA GLN A 456 1.58 24.42 -11.85
C GLN A 456 1.45 24.60 -13.37
N LYS A 457 2.15 23.77 -14.16
CA LYS A 457 2.07 23.81 -15.63
C LYS A 457 0.74 23.34 -16.20
N LEU A 458 0.05 22.39 -15.55
CA LEU A 458 -1.33 22.00 -15.89
C LEU A 458 -2.27 23.21 -15.76
N ILE A 459 -2.24 23.91 -14.63
CA ILE A 459 -3.08 25.09 -14.36
C ILE A 459 -2.78 26.22 -15.35
N GLU A 460 -1.51 26.49 -15.63
CA GLU A 460 -1.08 27.53 -16.57
C GLU A 460 -1.67 27.32 -17.97
N VAL A 461 -1.57 26.10 -18.51
CA VAL A 461 -2.06 25.76 -19.86
C VAL A 461 -3.59 25.83 -19.97
N VAL A 462 -4.34 25.40 -18.93
CA VAL A 462 -5.80 25.54 -18.91
C VAL A 462 -6.23 27.01 -18.74
N SER A 463 -5.52 27.77 -17.91
CA SER A 463 -5.77 29.20 -17.72
C SER A 463 -5.58 30.00 -19.02
N GLU A 464 -4.56 29.64 -19.81
CA GLU A 464 -4.32 30.20 -21.14
C GLU A 464 -5.44 29.83 -22.11
N LEU A 465 -5.83 28.54 -22.20
CA LEU A 465 -6.94 28.05 -23.02
C LEU A 465 -8.26 28.79 -22.74
N LEU A 466 -8.61 28.98 -21.46
CA LEU A 466 -9.81 29.72 -21.07
C LEU A 466 -9.72 31.20 -21.43
N ARG A 467 -8.54 31.82 -21.30
CA ARG A 467 -8.30 33.23 -21.65
C ARG A 467 -8.35 33.47 -23.16
N GLU A 468 -7.80 32.57 -23.98
CA GLU A 468 -7.91 32.60 -25.45
C GLU A 468 -9.38 32.60 -25.93
N ARG A 469 -10.28 31.97 -25.15
CA ARG A 469 -11.71 31.82 -25.49
C ARG A 469 -12.63 32.87 -24.88
N LEU A 470 -12.20 33.55 -23.82
CA LEU A 470 -12.96 34.62 -23.19
C LEU A 470 -13.26 35.77 -24.17
N GLY A 471 -12.23 36.29 -24.85
CA GLY A 471 -12.36 37.40 -25.81
C GLY A 471 -13.37 37.13 -26.94
N PRO A 472 -13.23 36.03 -27.72
CA PRO A 472 -14.19 35.65 -28.75
C PRO A 472 -15.62 35.47 -28.22
N THR A 473 -15.79 35.00 -26.97
CA THR A 473 -17.12 34.82 -26.35
C THR A 473 -17.75 36.16 -25.99
N VAL A 474 -16.96 37.09 -25.41
CA VAL A 474 -17.38 38.48 -25.14
C VAL A 474 -17.83 39.17 -26.44
N THR A 475 -16.98 39.17 -27.48
CA THR A 475 -17.31 39.79 -28.76
C THR A 475 -18.51 39.14 -29.46
N TYR A 476 -18.74 37.84 -29.28
CA TYR A 476 -19.95 37.20 -29.81
C TYR A 476 -21.22 37.70 -29.08
N VAL A 477 -21.17 37.85 -27.76
CA VAL A 477 -22.30 38.38 -26.96
C VAL A 477 -22.56 39.86 -27.27
N GLU A 478 -21.52 40.68 -27.45
CA GLU A 478 -21.64 42.06 -27.94
C GLU A 478 -22.33 42.09 -29.31
N ASN A 479 -21.91 41.22 -30.24
CA ASN A 479 -22.51 41.11 -31.57
C ASN A 479 -23.97 40.67 -31.55
N LEU A 480 -24.38 39.73 -30.69
CA LEU A 480 -25.79 39.33 -30.53
C LEU A 480 -26.67 40.53 -30.16
N ILE A 481 -26.21 41.37 -29.23
CA ILE A 481 -26.94 42.55 -28.76
C ILE A 481 -26.89 43.67 -29.80
N ALA A 482 -25.79 43.78 -30.54
CA ALA A 482 -25.69 44.67 -31.70
C ALA A 482 -26.66 44.28 -32.83
N ILE A 483 -26.90 42.98 -33.07
CA ILE A 483 -27.87 42.46 -34.05
C ILE A 483 -29.30 42.84 -33.65
N GLU A 484 -29.72 42.55 -32.42
CA GLU A 484 -31.04 42.94 -31.88
C GLU A 484 -31.24 44.46 -31.87
N ARG A 485 -30.16 45.23 -31.71
CA ARG A 485 -30.17 46.71 -31.81
C ARG A 485 -30.13 47.22 -33.25
N ALA A 486 -29.67 46.44 -34.23
CA ALA A 486 -29.54 46.86 -35.62
C ALA A 486 -30.87 46.85 -36.37
N TYR A 487 -31.70 45.82 -36.12
CA TYR A 487 -32.98 45.63 -36.80
C TYR A 487 -34.10 45.31 -35.79
N ILE A 488 -35.15 46.14 -35.79
CA ILE A 488 -36.33 45.96 -34.94
C ILE A 488 -37.44 45.31 -35.76
N ASN A 489 -37.80 44.08 -35.41
CA ASN A 489 -38.79 43.29 -36.16
C ASN A 489 -40.23 43.53 -35.65
N THR A 490 -40.88 44.56 -36.17
CA THR A 490 -42.30 44.85 -35.87
C THR A 490 -43.29 43.78 -36.35
N ASN A 491 -42.85 42.80 -37.15
CA ASN A 491 -43.66 41.65 -37.59
C ASN A 491 -43.51 40.43 -36.65
N HIS A 492 -42.87 40.55 -35.50
CA HIS A 492 -42.69 39.43 -34.57
C HIS A 492 -44.04 38.94 -34.01
N PRO A 493 -44.34 37.61 -33.96
CA PRO A 493 -45.65 37.09 -33.54
C PRO A 493 -46.10 37.52 -32.14
N ASP A 494 -45.18 37.60 -31.18
CA ASP A 494 -45.47 38.03 -29.80
C ASP A 494 -45.52 39.56 -29.63
N PHE A 495 -45.23 40.36 -30.67
CA PHE A 495 -45.21 41.83 -30.58
C PHE A 495 -46.62 42.42 -30.69
N LEU A 496 -46.99 43.22 -29.69
CA LEU A 496 -48.25 43.96 -29.69
C LEU A 496 -48.14 45.15 -30.65
N GLY A 497 -48.51 44.95 -31.92
CA GLY A 497 -48.63 46.05 -32.88
C GLY A 497 -49.58 47.16 -32.40
N ALA A 498 -49.49 48.36 -32.99
CA ALA A 498 -50.16 49.57 -32.50
C ALA A 498 -51.66 49.40 -32.18
N ALA A 499 -52.41 48.64 -33.00
CA ALA A 499 -53.82 48.34 -32.75
C ALA A 499 -54.06 47.47 -31.49
N GLY A 500 -53.18 46.48 -31.23
CA GLY A 500 -53.24 45.63 -30.04
C GLY A 500 -52.82 46.37 -28.76
N ALA A 501 -51.81 47.22 -28.86
CA ALA A 501 -51.39 48.09 -27.76
C ALA A 501 -52.49 49.11 -27.40
N MET A 502 -53.14 49.73 -28.39
CA MET A 502 -54.31 50.60 -28.20
C MET A 502 -55.48 49.87 -27.52
N ALA A 503 -55.82 48.65 -27.97
CA ALA A 503 -56.86 47.85 -27.34
C ALA A 503 -56.52 47.47 -25.89
N SER A 504 -55.23 47.23 -25.59
CA SER A 504 -54.75 46.95 -24.23
C SER A 504 -54.87 48.18 -23.33
N LEU A 505 -54.45 49.36 -23.81
CA LEU A 505 -54.59 50.63 -23.10
C LEU A 505 -56.07 51.00 -22.87
N GLU A 506 -56.94 50.77 -23.84
CA GLU A 506 -58.38 51.01 -23.66
C GLU A 506 -58.98 50.05 -22.61
N GLN A 507 -58.58 48.77 -22.61
CA GLN A 507 -58.97 47.83 -21.56
C GLN A 507 -58.43 48.21 -20.18
N GLU A 508 -57.19 48.69 -20.09
CA GLU A 508 -56.63 49.19 -18.83
C GLU A 508 -57.33 50.47 -18.35
N SER A 509 -57.62 51.40 -19.25
CA SER A 509 -58.38 52.62 -18.94
C SER A 509 -59.79 52.27 -18.45
N ARG A 510 -60.50 51.36 -19.13
CA ARG A 510 -61.80 50.81 -18.69
C ARG A 510 -61.69 50.08 -17.35
N LYS A 511 -60.60 49.35 -17.06
CA LYS A 511 -60.33 48.74 -15.74
C LYS A 511 -60.07 49.80 -14.66
N LYS A 512 -59.23 50.81 -14.92
CA LYS A 512 -58.96 51.94 -14.01
C LYS A 512 -60.23 52.74 -13.73
N MET A 513 -61.06 53.03 -14.73
CA MET A 513 -62.38 53.65 -14.56
C MET A 513 -63.33 52.77 -13.75
N ARG A 514 -63.40 51.46 -14.00
CA ARG A 514 -64.18 50.53 -13.17
C ARG A 514 -63.71 50.52 -11.72
N LEU A 515 -62.40 50.51 -11.47
CA LEU A 515 -61.81 50.53 -10.13
C LEU A 515 -62.06 51.87 -9.42
N ALA A 516 -61.96 52.99 -10.15
CA ALA A 516 -62.28 54.33 -9.65
C ALA A 516 -63.78 54.50 -9.36
N ALA A 517 -64.65 53.98 -10.22
CA ALA A 517 -66.10 53.94 -10.00
C ALA A 517 -66.47 53.02 -8.82
N PHE A 518 -65.75 51.91 -8.63
CA PHE A 518 -65.90 51.02 -7.46
C PHE A 518 -65.46 51.73 -6.17
N LYS A 519 -64.29 52.38 -6.16
CA LYS A 519 -63.83 53.20 -5.03
C LYS A 519 -64.80 54.37 -4.73
N ARG A 520 -65.30 55.06 -5.75
CA ARG A 520 -66.34 56.10 -5.61
C ARG A 520 -67.66 55.54 -5.07
N ARG A 521 -68.07 54.33 -5.48
CA ARG A 521 -69.23 53.64 -4.89
C ARG A 521 -69.02 53.23 -3.43
N GLN A 522 -67.83 52.75 -3.06
CA GLN A 522 -67.49 52.48 -1.65
C GLN A 522 -67.56 53.74 -0.80
N LEU A 523 -66.97 54.84 -1.27
CA LEU A 523 -67.01 56.15 -0.60
C LEU A 523 -68.44 56.72 -0.52
N ALA A 524 -69.25 56.56 -1.57
CA ALA A 524 -70.65 56.99 -1.56
C ALA A 524 -71.54 56.13 -0.63
N ALA A 525 -71.31 54.81 -0.59
CA ALA A 525 -72.04 53.90 0.30
C ALA A 525 -71.69 54.12 1.78
N MET A 526 -70.47 54.54 2.10
CA MET A 526 -70.11 55.03 3.44
C MET A 526 -70.82 56.35 3.79
N LYS A 527 -71.08 57.22 2.80
CA LYS A 527 -71.68 58.54 3.00
C LYS A 527 -73.22 58.53 3.13
N TYR A 528 -73.88 57.42 2.81
CA TYR A 528 -75.33 57.24 2.95
C TYR A 528 -75.75 56.44 4.21
N ARG A 529 -74.77 56.14 5.09
CA ARG A 529 -74.97 55.28 6.29
C ARG A 529 -74.68 56.00 7.61
N SER A 530 -74.51 57.32 7.60
CA SER A 530 -74.17 58.15 8.77
C SER A 530 -75.32 58.97 9.35
N ASP A 531 -76.44 59.13 8.63
CA ASP A 531 -77.57 59.98 9.05
C ASP A 531 -78.74 59.14 9.61
N SER A 532 -78.51 58.40 10.70
CA SER A 532 -79.52 58.13 11.75
C SER A 532 -78.99 57.32 12.95
N VAL A 533 -78.98 57.98 14.12
CA VAL A 533 -79.24 57.43 15.47
C VAL A 533 -78.26 56.38 16.07
N SER A 534 -77.25 56.93 16.76
CA SER A 534 -76.80 56.66 18.16
C SER A 534 -77.42 55.55 19.05
N VAL A 535 -76.64 55.11 20.07
CA VAL A 535 -77.02 54.38 21.33
C VAL A 535 -77.26 52.85 21.16
N VAL A 536 -76.80 51.88 22.00
CA VAL A 536 -75.71 51.75 23.02
C VAL A 536 -75.56 50.24 23.41
N SER A 537 -74.37 49.82 23.88
CA SER A 537 -74.01 48.65 24.73
C SER A 537 -74.43 47.18 24.45
N GLY A 538 -73.49 46.28 24.79
CA GLY A 538 -73.72 44.91 25.33
C GLY A 538 -74.03 43.82 24.30
N GLN A 539 -73.67 42.55 24.47
CA GLN A 539 -72.75 41.75 25.29
C GLN A 539 -72.96 40.28 24.79
N GLU A 540 -72.23 39.28 25.31
CA GLU A 540 -72.37 37.83 24.98
C GLU A 540 -71.88 37.36 23.58
N GLU A 541 -71.39 36.12 23.38
CA GLU A 541 -70.60 35.22 24.24
C GLU A 541 -69.77 34.22 23.38
N ILE A 542 -68.62 33.80 23.91
CA ILE A 542 -67.96 32.47 23.79
C ILE A 542 -67.87 31.76 22.40
N SER A 543 -66.66 31.81 21.83
CA SER A 543 -65.89 30.68 21.25
C SER A 543 -66.61 29.49 20.58
N SER A 544 -66.41 29.30 19.26
CA SER A 544 -65.37 28.36 18.77
C SER A 544 -65.27 28.25 17.22
N LYS A 545 -64.06 27.91 16.75
CA LYS A 545 -63.64 27.47 15.39
C LYS A 545 -63.64 28.48 14.21
N GLU A 546 -62.41 28.75 13.74
CA GLU A 546 -61.88 28.51 12.37
C GLU A 546 -62.80 28.80 11.14
N SER A 547 -62.36 29.41 10.03
CA SER A 547 -61.00 29.56 9.47
C SER A 547 -60.97 30.62 8.34
N LEU A 548 -59.77 30.84 7.74
CA LEU A 548 -59.46 31.29 6.35
C LEU A 548 -58.61 32.56 6.10
N PHE A 549 -58.37 33.47 7.05
CA PHE A 549 -57.61 34.71 6.76
C PHE A 549 -56.20 34.84 7.38
N SER A 550 -55.66 33.80 8.01
CA SER A 550 -54.33 33.83 8.64
C SER A 550 -53.17 33.31 7.77
N TYR A 551 -53.38 33.08 6.45
CA TYR A 551 -52.39 32.37 5.62
C TYR A 551 -51.49 33.24 4.73
N PHE A 552 -51.67 34.57 4.67
CA PHE A 552 -50.94 35.38 3.68
C PHE A 552 -49.84 36.32 4.16
N PHE A 553 -49.86 36.90 5.37
CA PHE A 553 -48.69 37.66 5.87
C PHE A 553 -48.58 37.68 7.42
N GLY A 554 -47.55 37.02 7.98
CA GLY A 554 -47.07 37.32 9.34
C GLY A 554 -46.37 36.22 10.15
N ARG A 555 -45.03 36.10 10.03
CA ARG A 555 -43.99 35.77 11.07
C ARG A 555 -42.66 35.41 10.37
N GLY A 556 -41.45 35.80 10.80
CA GLY A 556 -41.00 36.55 11.99
C GLY A 556 -40.70 35.63 13.19
N GLY A 557 -39.47 35.52 13.72
CA GLY A 557 -38.19 36.17 13.36
C GLY A 557 -37.04 35.77 14.32
N THR A 558 -36.02 36.65 14.45
CA THR A 558 -34.79 36.69 15.30
C THR A 558 -33.48 36.51 14.49
N ASP A 559 -32.40 37.30 14.67
CA ASP A 559 -32.06 38.30 15.71
C ASP A 559 -31.20 39.50 15.23
N ASN A 560 -31.11 40.52 16.09
CA ASN A 560 -30.37 41.81 16.02
C ASN A 560 -29.06 41.95 15.21
N LYS A 561 -28.89 43.13 14.54
CA LYS A 561 -27.91 44.19 14.94
C LYS A 561 -28.11 45.54 14.21
N ASN A 562 -27.57 46.60 14.81
CA ASN A 562 -27.76 48.03 14.46
C ASN A 562 -27.00 48.47 13.19
N GLU A 563 -27.52 49.47 12.46
CA GLU A 563 -27.00 50.86 12.43
C GLU A 563 -27.61 51.71 11.28
N LYS A 564 -28.04 52.95 11.60
CA LYS A 564 -28.26 54.07 10.66
C LYS A 564 -28.20 55.41 11.41
N PRO A 565 -27.53 56.44 10.88
CA PRO A 565 -27.81 57.83 11.22
C PRO A 565 -28.67 58.52 10.14
N SER A 566 -29.55 59.42 10.56
CA SER A 566 -30.11 60.47 9.70
C SER A 566 -30.36 61.72 10.55
N VAL A 567 -29.85 62.87 10.09
CA VAL A 567 -29.76 64.12 10.85
C VAL A 567 -31.02 64.97 10.67
N GLU A 568 -31.43 65.67 11.74
CA GLU A 568 -32.58 66.59 11.73
C GLU A 568 -32.27 67.99 11.17
N SER A 569 -33.35 68.71 10.89
CA SER A 569 -33.40 69.99 10.17
C SER A 569 -33.15 71.23 11.02
N VAL A 570 -32.79 72.34 10.35
CA VAL A 570 -32.99 73.70 10.87
C VAL A 570 -33.71 74.56 9.80
N VAL A 571 -34.53 75.48 10.27
CA VAL A 571 -35.55 76.28 9.57
C VAL A 571 -34.97 77.65 9.13
N VAL A 572 -35.56 78.32 8.11
CA VAL A 572 -35.93 79.76 8.13
C VAL A 572 -36.78 80.16 6.89
N LYS A 573 -37.62 81.19 7.10
CA LYS A 573 -38.66 81.76 6.21
C LYS A 573 -38.13 82.53 4.98
N ALA A 574 -39.05 82.90 4.10
CA ALA A 574 -38.96 84.04 3.18
C ALA A 574 -40.12 85.03 3.46
N GLU A 575 -39.92 86.34 3.27
CA GLU A 575 -40.98 87.35 3.10
C GLU A 575 -40.44 88.67 2.49
N GLU A 576 -41.22 89.22 1.55
CA GLU A 576 -41.40 90.65 1.16
C GLU A 576 -40.24 91.62 0.80
N ALA A 577 -40.25 92.13 -0.45
CA ALA A 577 -40.55 93.55 -0.77
C ALA A 577 -40.53 93.84 -2.29
N SER A 578 -41.38 94.76 -2.74
CA SER A 578 -41.44 95.37 -4.10
C SER A 578 -41.54 96.91 -3.94
N PRO A 579 -41.62 97.79 -4.98
CA PRO A 579 -41.59 97.64 -6.45
C PRO A 579 -40.36 98.43 -7.01
N PRO A 580 -40.34 99.38 -8.00
CA PRO A 580 -41.27 99.72 -9.09
C PRO A 580 -40.69 100.05 -10.51
N LEU A 581 -41.50 99.70 -11.53
CA LEU A 581 -41.89 100.49 -12.72
C LEU A 581 -40.91 100.88 -13.88
N ASN A 582 -41.39 100.50 -15.07
CA ASN A 582 -41.33 101.24 -16.36
C ASN A 582 -40.12 101.12 -17.31
N SER A 583 -39.97 99.94 -17.92
CA SER A 583 -39.67 99.85 -19.38
C SER A 583 -40.11 98.54 -20.05
N ILE A 584 -41.12 97.81 -19.53
CA ILE A 584 -41.45 96.44 -19.97
C ILE A 584 -42.92 96.31 -20.41
N VAL A 585 -43.39 97.13 -21.34
CA VAL A 585 -44.73 96.96 -21.96
C VAL A 585 -44.66 96.52 -23.43
N GLN A 586 -43.55 96.79 -24.13
CA GLN A 586 -43.31 96.26 -25.48
C GLN A 586 -42.50 94.96 -25.49
N ASN A 587 -41.54 94.79 -24.58
CA ASN A 587 -40.77 93.54 -24.46
C ASN A 587 -41.53 92.40 -23.77
N GLU A 588 -42.61 92.67 -23.03
CA GLU A 588 -43.34 91.61 -22.30
C GLU A 588 -44.26 90.78 -23.19
N MET A 589 -44.84 91.35 -24.26
CA MET A 589 -45.60 90.56 -25.23
C MET A 589 -44.69 89.66 -26.08
N ILE A 590 -43.51 90.15 -26.47
CA ILE A 590 -42.55 89.34 -27.24
C ILE A 590 -41.93 88.26 -26.34
N LYS A 591 -41.51 88.58 -25.10
CA LYS A 591 -41.07 87.55 -24.15
C LYS A 591 -42.17 86.56 -23.75
N LYS A 592 -43.44 86.96 -23.65
CA LYS A 592 -44.55 86.01 -23.42
C LYS A 592 -44.86 85.15 -24.66
N LEU A 593 -44.40 85.53 -25.85
CA LEU A 593 -44.44 84.66 -27.04
C LEU A 593 -43.22 83.73 -27.11
N GLU A 594 -42.03 84.16 -26.66
CA GLU A 594 -40.79 83.37 -26.75
C GLU A 594 -40.52 82.46 -25.52
N GLN A 595 -41.01 82.81 -24.33
CA GLN A 595 -40.75 82.05 -23.08
C GLN A 595 -41.87 81.07 -22.70
N THR A 596 -43.00 81.08 -23.40
CA THR A 596 -44.13 80.16 -23.15
C THR A 596 -43.99 78.82 -23.91
N SER A 597 -42.95 78.66 -24.74
CA SER A 597 -42.89 77.62 -25.78
C SER A 597 -42.07 76.36 -25.47
N LEU A 598 -41.63 76.09 -24.23
CA LEU A 598 -40.81 74.90 -23.95
C LEU A 598 -41.13 74.05 -22.71
N ASN A 599 -41.72 74.58 -21.61
CA ASN A 599 -41.79 73.80 -20.35
C ASN A 599 -43.17 73.68 -19.66
N ASP A 600 -44.23 74.34 -20.14
CA ASP A 600 -45.60 74.18 -19.59
C ASP A 600 -46.68 74.24 -20.70
N GLU A 601 -46.53 73.39 -21.71
CA GLU A 601 -47.67 73.05 -22.57
C GLU A 601 -48.57 72.05 -21.85
N VAL A 602 -49.87 72.37 -21.74
CA VAL A 602 -50.89 71.43 -21.27
C VAL A 602 -50.88 70.22 -22.20
N VAL A 603 -50.41 69.08 -21.68
CA VAL A 603 -50.36 67.82 -22.43
C VAL A 603 -51.76 67.52 -22.94
N THR A 604 -51.92 67.44 -24.26
CA THR A 604 -53.22 67.11 -24.82
C THR A 604 -53.55 65.64 -24.53
N ASP A 605 -54.83 65.31 -24.31
CA ASP A 605 -55.28 63.91 -24.11
C ASP A 605 -54.77 62.98 -25.24
N LYS A 606 -54.58 63.54 -26.45
CA LYS A 606 -53.95 62.87 -27.59
C LYS A 606 -52.47 62.57 -27.31
N GLU A 607 -51.64 63.56 -26.98
CA GLU A 607 -50.22 63.34 -26.71
C GLU A 607 -49.96 62.42 -25.50
N GLU A 608 -50.78 62.49 -24.45
CA GLU A 608 -50.66 61.56 -23.32
C GLU A 608 -50.90 60.11 -23.78
N LEU A 609 -51.92 59.89 -24.62
CA LEU A 609 -52.21 58.60 -25.22
C LEU A 609 -51.10 58.13 -26.17
N GLU A 610 -50.49 59.02 -26.96
CA GLU A 610 -49.36 58.69 -27.85
C GLU A 610 -48.10 58.29 -27.06
N ILE A 611 -47.82 58.96 -25.93
CA ILE A 611 -46.74 58.59 -25.00
C ILE A 611 -47.01 57.22 -24.37
N GLN A 612 -48.24 56.98 -23.88
CA GLN A 612 -48.64 55.69 -23.32
C GLN A 612 -48.55 54.56 -24.36
N LEU A 613 -48.89 54.83 -25.63
CA LEU A 613 -48.77 53.88 -26.74
C LEU A 613 -47.30 53.50 -26.97
N ILE A 614 -46.38 54.47 -27.07
CA ILE A 614 -44.95 54.16 -27.22
C ILE A 614 -44.41 53.39 -26.01
N ARG A 615 -44.79 53.76 -24.77
CA ARG A 615 -44.37 52.99 -23.57
C ARG A 615 -44.84 51.54 -23.62
N ALA A 616 -46.05 51.28 -24.12
CA ALA A 616 -46.59 49.93 -24.29
C ALA A 616 -45.84 49.14 -25.39
N LEU A 617 -45.55 49.78 -26.53
CA LEU A 617 -44.78 49.19 -27.64
C LEU A 617 -43.34 48.85 -27.19
N ILE A 618 -42.65 49.79 -26.52
CA ILE A 618 -41.31 49.59 -25.97
C ILE A 618 -41.31 48.42 -24.99
N THR A 619 -42.26 48.40 -24.07
CA THR A 619 -42.43 47.32 -23.09
C THR A 619 -42.68 45.96 -23.77
N SER A 620 -43.47 45.91 -24.85
CA SER A 620 -43.73 44.68 -25.60
C SER A 620 -42.46 44.16 -26.28
N TYR A 621 -41.80 44.98 -27.10
CA TYR A 621 -40.62 44.54 -27.87
C TYR A 621 -39.42 44.24 -26.97
N PHE A 622 -39.15 45.09 -25.96
CA PHE A 622 -38.04 44.88 -25.03
C PHE A 622 -38.18 43.56 -24.26
N ASN A 623 -39.38 43.14 -23.88
CA ASN A 623 -39.57 41.84 -23.21
C ASN A 623 -39.34 40.65 -24.16
N ILE A 624 -39.57 40.79 -25.47
CA ILE A 624 -39.23 39.77 -26.48
C ILE A 624 -37.71 39.67 -26.60
N VAL A 625 -37.01 40.78 -26.83
CA VAL A 625 -35.53 40.80 -26.91
C VAL A 625 -34.91 40.28 -25.62
N LYS A 626 -35.41 40.68 -24.45
CA LYS A 626 -34.95 40.17 -23.15
C LYS A 626 -35.10 38.65 -23.06
N LYS A 627 -36.21 38.07 -23.52
CA LYS A 627 -36.44 36.61 -23.56
C LYS A 627 -35.47 35.91 -24.52
N ASN A 628 -35.20 36.49 -25.69
CA ASN A 628 -34.19 35.98 -26.64
C ASN A 628 -32.78 35.98 -26.02
N ILE A 629 -32.35 37.11 -25.47
CA ILE A 629 -31.04 37.27 -24.83
C ILE A 629 -30.87 36.34 -23.62
N GLN A 630 -31.93 36.14 -22.82
CA GLN A 630 -31.93 35.21 -21.69
C GLN A 630 -31.68 33.74 -22.10
N ASP A 631 -31.97 33.36 -23.35
CA ASP A 631 -31.78 32.02 -23.90
C ASP A 631 -30.49 31.90 -24.75
N LEU A 632 -30.23 32.88 -25.61
CA LEU A 632 -29.09 32.87 -26.54
C LEU A 632 -27.74 33.11 -25.86
N VAL A 633 -27.66 33.96 -24.84
CA VAL A 633 -26.38 34.24 -24.15
C VAL A 633 -25.84 33.01 -23.42
N PRO A 634 -26.64 32.28 -22.58
CA PRO A 634 -26.20 31.01 -22.00
C PRO A 634 -25.75 29.97 -23.03
N LYS A 635 -26.49 29.82 -24.14
CA LYS A 635 -26.11 28.91 -25.25
C LYS A 635 -24.78 29.29 -25.89
N SER A 636 -24.53 30.59 -26.06
CA SER A 636 -23.28 31.12 -26.62
C SER A 636 -22.09 30.84 -25.71
N ILE A 637 -22.23 31.08 -24.40
CA ILE A 637 -21.21 30.78 -23.39
C ILE A 637 -20.94 29.27 -23.32
N MET A 638 -22.00 28.45 -23.29
CA MET A 638 -21.88 27.00 -23.31
C MET A 638 -21.13 26.50 -24.55
N HIS A 639 -21.42 27.01 -25.73
CA HIS A 639 -20.77 26.58 -26.97
C HIS A 639 -19.32 27.08 -27.08
N LEU A 640 -19.09 28.39 -26.92
CA LEU A 640 -17.82 29.02 -27.26
C LEU A 640 -16.75 28.92 -26.16
N LEU A 641 -17.17 28.75 -24.90
CA LEU A 641 -16.28 28.69 -23.73
C LEU A 641 -16.33 27.32 -23.05
N VAL A 642 -17.49 26.90 -22.53
CA VAL A 642 -17.59 25.68 -21.69
C VAL A 642 -17.28 24.42 -22.49
N ASN A 643 -18.07 24.11 -23.52
CA ASN A 643 -17.91 22.91 -24.35
C ASN A 643 -16.58 22.92 -25.11
N TYR A 644 -16.17 24.10 -25.61
CA TYR A 644 -14.86 24.24 -26.25
C TYR A 644 -13.71 23.88 -25.30
N SER A 645 -13.75 24.34 -24.04
CA SER A 645 -12.72 23.96 -23.04
C SER A 645 -12.75 22.47 -22.74
N ARG A 646 -13.96 21.89 -22.57
CA ARG A 646 -14.21 20.46 -22.31
C ARG A 646 -13.67 19.56 -23.42
N GLU A 647 -13.82 19.95 -24.69
CA GLU A 647 -13.35 19.18 -25.85
C GLU A 647 -11.86 19.41 -26.17
N SER A 648 -11.33 20.61 -25.87
CA SER A 648 -9.97 20.99 -26.26
C SER A 648 -8.90 20.70 -25.20
N ILE A 649 -9.27 20.55 -23.92
CA ILE A 649 -8.33 20.45 -22.80
C ILE A 649 -7.30 19.32 -22.98
N GLN A 650 -7.74 18.11 -23.28
CA GLN A 650 -6.84 16.95 -23.40
C GLN A 650 -5.81 17.15 -24.52
N ASN A 651 -6.25 17.64 -25.69
CA ASN A 651 -5.38 17.90 -26.83
C ASN A 651 -4.40 19.06 -26.56
N ARG A 652 -4.84 20.14 -25.90
CA ARG A 652 -3.97 21.27 -25.54
C ARG A 652 -2.93 20.88 -24.48
N LEU A 653 -3.32 20.09 -23.47
CA LEU A 653 -2.39 19.58 -22.45
C LEU A 653 -1.34 18.64 -23.06
N VAL A 654 -1.74 17.66 -23.87
CA VAL A 654 -0.80 16.73 -24.53
C VAL A 654 0.13 17.47 -25.48
N SER A 655 -0.38 18.31 -26.39
CA SER A 655 0.48 19.05 -27.35
C SER A 655 1.46 20.03 -26.69
N THR A 656 1.12 20.55 -25.51
CA THR A 656 1.98 21.52 -24.80
C THR A 656 3.02 20.83 -23.91
N LEU A 657 2.60 19.81 -23.14
CA LEU A 657 3.37 19.19 -22.05
C LEU A 657 3.98 17.83 -22.40
N TYR A 658 3.51 17.13 -23.45
CA TYR A 658 4.08 15.86 -23.88
C TYR A 658 5.31 16.06 -24.77
N LYS A 659 6.40 16.56 -24.18
CA LYS A 659 7.69 16.83 -24.85
C LYS A 659 8.83 16.27 -24.00
N GLU A 660 9.63 15.38 -24.57
CA GLU A 660 10.68 14.65 -23.83
C GLU A 660 11.68 15.58 -23.12
N GLU A 661 12.02 16.72 -23.73
CA GLU A 661 12.90 17.76 -23.19
C GLU A 661 12.44 18.33 -21.83
N VAL A 662 11.15 18.25 -21.51
CA VAL A 662 10.54 18.87 -20.32
C VAL A 662 10.13 17.82 -19.27
N PHE A 663 10.26 16.53 -19.56
CA PHE A 663 9.80 15.46 -18.66
C PHE A 663 10.53 15.47 -17.30
N ASP A 664 11.82 15.75 -17.30
CA ASP A 664 12.66 15.80 -16.10
C ASP A 664 12.43 17.05 -15.24
N ASP A 665 11.91 18.13 -15.82
CA ASP A 665 11.50 19.33 -15.09
C ASP A 665 10.08 19.19 -14.52
N LEU A 666 9.16 18.60 -15.30
CA LEU A 666 7.77 18.38 -14.87
C LEU A 666 7.66 17.34 -13.74
N LEU A 667 8.43 16.25 -13.81
CA LEU A 667 8.38 15.14 -12.84
C LEU A 667 9.29 15.32 -11.61
N GLN A 668 9.62 16.57 -11.25
CA GLN A 668 10.31 16.82 -9.97
C GLN A 668 9.37 16.60 -8.79
N GLU A 669 9.79 15.73 -7.87
CA GLU A 669 9.04 15.40 -6.65
C GLU A 669 9.21 16.46 -5.56
N ASP A 670 8.19 16.66 -4.75
CA ASP A 670 8.30 17.44 -3.51
C ASP A 670 9.19 16.72 -2.48
N GLU A 671 10.18 17.42 -1.90
CA GLU A 671 11.12 16.83 -0.92
C GLU A 671 10.41 16.28 0.33
N ALA A 672 9.28 16.86 0.75
CA ALA A 672 8.50 16.37 1.90
C ALA A 672 7.78 15.05 1.59
N ILE A 673 7.21 14.92 0.38
CA ILE A 673 6.56 13.68 -0.06
C ILE A 673 7.61 12.62 -0.36
N SER A 674 8.74 13.02 -0.96
CA SER A 674 9.88 12.12 -1.24
C SER A 674 10.51 11.61 0.05
N THR A 675 10.67 12.43 1.09
CA THR A 675 11.17 11.97 2.42
C THR A 675 10.16 11.11 3.16
N MET A 676 8.85 11.36 3.06
CA MET A 676 7.83 10.45 3.60
C MET A 676 7.82 9.11 2.87
N ALA A 677 7.79 9.12 1.54
CA ALA A 677 7.88 7.91 0.73
C ALA A 677 9.21 7.15 0.98
N ALA A 678 10.33 7.86 1.12
CA ALA A 678 11.63 7.28 1.47
C ALA A 678 11.66 6.72 2.89
N SER A 679 10.93 7.30 3.85
CA SER A 679 10.79 6.73 5.20
C SER A 679 10.01 5.41 5.18
N THR A 680 8.98 5.31 4.34
CA THR A 680 8.24 4.05 4.08
C THR A 680 9.06 3.06 3.25
N HIS A 681 9.91 3.54 2.35
CA HIS A 681 10.86 2.76 1.55
C HIS A 681 12.21 2.53 2.25
N SER A 682 12.36 2.84 3.54
CA SER A 682 13.65 2.81 4.27
C SER A 682 14.14 1.39 4.64
N THR A 683 14.11 0.49 3.68
CA THR A 683 15.01 -0.68 3.59
C THR A 683 15.24 -0.97 2.13
N THR A 684 16.52 -0.99 1.71
CA THR A 684 16.96 -1.37 0.36
C THR A 684 16.28 -2.65 -0.10
N THR A 685 15.30 -2.53 -0.99
CA THR A 685 14.63 -3.68 -1.60
C THR A 685 15.59 -4.36 -2.55
N LYS A 686 16.26 -5.41 -2.08
CA LYS A 686 17.00 -6.33 -2.94
C LYS A 686 16.07 -6.83 -4.03
N LYS A 687 16.57 -6.91 -5.27
CA LYS A 687 15.76 -7.38 -6.38
C LYS A 687 15.46 -8.86 -6.19
N ASN A 688 14.19 -9.20 -5.99
CA ASN A 688 13.75 -10.56 -5.69
C ASN A 688 13.44 -11.33 -6.98
N PHE A 689 13.96 -12.55 -7.08
CA PHE A 689 13.67 -13.52 -8.13
C PHE A 689 13.04 -14.78 -7.54
N VAL A 690 12.01 -15.31 -8.19
CA VAL A 690 11.24 -16.46 -7.71
C VAL A 690 11.64 -17.73 -8.47
N ILE A 691 12.21 -18.70 -7.77
CA ILE A 691 12.67 -19.97 -8.35
C ILE A 691 11.62 -21.06 -8.18
N GLY A 692 11.13 -21.62 -9.28
CA GLY A 692 10.21 -22.76 -9.24
C GLY A 692 10.91 -24.08 -8.90
N SER A 693 10.23 -24.92 -8.10
CA SER A 693 10.69 -26.27 -7.76
C SER A 693 9.53 -27.22 -7.48
N ARG A 694 9.79 -28.53 -7.55
CA ARG A 694 8.87 -29.56 -7.03
C ARG A 694 9.03 -29.68 -5.52
N LYS A 695 7.94 -29.96 -4.80
CA LYS A 695 7.94 -30.23 -3.35
C LYS A 695 8.77 -31.45 -2.91
N SER A 696 9.24 -32.30 -3.83
CA SER A 696 10.08 -33.45 -3.48
C SER A 696 11.41 -33.01 -2.86
N GLN A 697 11.88 -33.67 -1.80
CA GLN A 697 13.08 -33.27 -1.07
C GLN A 697 14.34 -33.18 -1.97
N LEU A 698 14.47 -34.08 -2.95
CA LEU A 698 15.60 -34.04 -3.90
C LEU A 698 15.53 -32.81 -4.82
N ALA A 699 14.34 -32.44 -5.31
CA ALA A 699 14.18 -31.24 -6.13
C ALA A 699 14.44 -29.97 -5.32
N LEU A 700 13.95 -29.89 -4.08
CA LEU A 700 14.24 -28.76 -3.18
C LEU A 700 15.74 -28.65 -2.87
N ALA A 701 16.44 -29.76 -2.60
CA ALA A 701 17.88 -29.75 -2.39
C ALA A 701 18.65 -29.25 -3.64
N GLN A 702 18.21 -29.67 -4.84
CA GLN A 702 18.76 -29.19 -6.12
C GLN A 702 18.49 -27.70 -6.35
N THR A 703 17.29 -27.22 -6.04
CA THR A 703 16.95 -25.80 -6.14
C THR A 703 17.69 -24.95 -5.12
N HIS A 704 17.89 -25.44 -3.90
CA HIS A 704 18.70 -24.75 -2.90
C HIS A 704 20.17 -24.67 -3.28
N LEU A 705 20.74 -25.66 -3.99
CA LEU A 705 22.08 -25.55 -4.57
C LEU A 705 22.15 -24.36 -5.56
N VAL A 706 21.27 -24.32 -6.57
CA VAL A 706 21.18 -23.22 -7.54
C VAL A 706 21.01 -21.86 -6.84
N ARG A 707 20.06 -21.78 -5.90
CA ARG A 707 19.77 -20.57 -5.14
C ARG A 707 20.99 -20.07 -4.37
N ASN A 708 21.71 -20.97 -3.69
CA ASN A 708 22.88 -20.60 -2.90
C ASN A 708 24.01 -20.09 -3.81
N THR A 709 24.29 -20.76 -4.93
CA THR A 709 25.28 -20.31 -5.91
C THR A 709 24.91 -18.94 -6.51
N LEU A 710 23.64 -18.70 -6.86
CA LEU A 710 23.19 -17.38 -7.33
C LEU A 710 23.27 -16.31 -6.23
N GLN A 711 22.99 -16.66 -4.97
CA GLN A 711 23.09 -15.73 -3.85
C GLN A 711 24.54 -15.34 -3.53
N GLU A 712 25.50 -16.24 -3.76
CA GLU A 712 26.94 -15.99 -3.66
C GLU A 712 27.45 -15.09 -4.80
N ILE A 713 26.96 -15.30 -6.03
CA ILE A 713 27.31 -14.50 -7.21
C ILE A 713 26.67 -13.10 -7.16
N TYR A 714 25.44 -13.00 -6.66
CA TYR A 714 24.66 -11.76 -6.57
C TYR A 714 24.19 -11.49 -5.14
N PRO A 715 25.07 -10.98 -4.24
CA PRO A 715 24.72 -10.70 -2.85
C PRO A 715 23.58 -9.69 -2.68
N ASP A 716 23.37 -8.79 -3.66
CA ASP A 716 22.36 -7.72 -3.62
C ASP A 716 20.99 -8.12 -4.18
N PHE A 717 20.85 -9.35 -4.67
CA PHE A 717 19.57 -9.93 -5.07
C PHE A 717 19.01 -10.83 -3.96
N GLU A 718 17.71 -11.08 -4.00
CA GLU A 718 17.04 -12.07 -3.14
C GLU A 718 16.50 -13.20 -4.03
N PHE A 719 16.62 -14.45 -3.58
CA PHE A 719 16.19 -15.62 -4.34
C PHE A 719 15.22 -16.47 -3.50
N THR A 720 13.93 -16.35 -3.81
CA THR A 720 12.85 -17.08 -3.14
C THR A 720 12.52 -18.39 -3.89
N VAL A 721 11.90 -19.37 -3.22
CA VAL A 721 11.60 -20.69 -3.84
C VAL A 721 10.12 -21.02 -3.74
N GLU A 722 9.44 -21.14 -4.89
CA GLU A 722 8.05 -21.61 -4.98
C GLU A 722 8.01 -23.13 -5.18
N ALA A 723 7.61 -23.85 -4.14
CA ALA A 723 7.53 -25.31 -4.14
C ALA A 723 6.12 -25.79 -4.54
N MET A 724 6.01 -26.37 -5.75
CA MET A 724 4.75 -26.86 -6.34
C MET A 724 4.62 -28.39 -6.26
N SER A 725 3.38 -28.90 -6.30
CA SER A 725 3.09 -30.34 -6.36
C SER A 725 2.78 -30.72 -7.81
N THR A 726 3.41 -31.76 -8.34
CA THR A 726 3.18 -32.21 -9.73
C THR A 726 2.23 -33.41 -9.77
N THR A 727 1.52 -33.61 -10.89
CA THR A 727 0.59 -34.74 -11.06
C THR A 727 1.27 -36.09 -10.80
N GLY A 728 2.52 -36.26 -11.24
CA GLY A 728 3.31 -37.45 -10.98
C GLY A 728 3.75 -37.67 -9.52
N ASP A 729 3.65 -36.68 -8.64
CA ASP A 729 3.83 -36.88 -7.19
C ASP A 729 2.59 -37.54 -6.55
N ASN A 730 1.41 -37.39 -7.16
CA ASN A 730 0.13 -37.89 -6.65
C ASN A 730 -0.23 -39.31 -7.14
N ILE A 731 0.32 -39.76 -8.27
CA ILE A 731 -0.01 -41.06 -8.91
C ILE A 731 1.10 -42.10 -8.60
N LEU A 732 0.95 -42.84 -7.50
CA LEU A 732 1.94 -43.83 -7.04
C LEU A 732 1.63 -45.28 -7.46
N ASP A 733 0.39 -45.56 -7.86
CA ASP A 733 -0.24 -46.87 -8.01
C ASP A 733 -0.09 -47.52 -9.40
N LYS A 734 0.16 -46.74 -10.45
CA LYS A 734 0.19 -47.23 -11.85
C LYS A 734 1.57 -47.19 -12.54
N ALA A 735 1.85 -48.22 -13.34
CA ALA A 735 2.89 -48.32 -14.39
C ALA A 735 3.28 -46.96 -15.02
N LEU A 736 4.49 -46.41 -14.86
CA LEU A 736 4.87 -45.16 -15.56
C LEU A 736 4.89 -45.39 -17.08
N SER A 737 5.35 -46.56 -17.51
CA SER A 737 5.23 -47.07 -18.88
C SER A 737 3.77 -47.24 -19.36
N LYS A 738 2.78 -47.23 -18.47
CA LYS A 738 1.34 -47.36 -18.79
C LYS A 738 0.55 -46.04 -18.66
N ILE A 739 1.20 -44.92 -18.33
CA ILE A 739 0.54 -43.63 -18.09
C ILE A 739 0.56 -42.71 -19.33
N GLY A 740 1.41 -42.99 -20.33
CA GLY A 740 1.32 -42.42 -21.69
C GLY A 740 1.68 -40.93 -21.86
N GLU A 741 1.69 -40.12 -20.79
CA GLU A 741 1.93 -38.68 -20.90
C GLU A 741 3.42 -38.29 -20.76
N LYS A 742 3.95 -37.61 -21.78
CA LYS A 742 5.36 -37.16 -21.87
C LYS A 742 5.75 -36.03 -20.88
N ALA A 743 4.83 -35.50 -20.07
CA ALA A 743 5.02 -34.28 -19.27
C ALA A 743 4.55 -34.38 -17.79
N LEU A 744 4.45 -35.60 -17.22
CA LEU A 744 3.85 -35.88 -15.90
C LEU A 744 4.48 -35.14 -14.68
N PHE A 745 5.66 -34.53 -14.86
CA PHE A 745 6.46 -33.94 -13.78
C PHE A 745 6.94 -32.50 -14.05
N THR A 746 6.61 -31.92 -15.20
CA THR A 746 7.13 -30.62 -15.64
C THR A 746 6.00 -29.62 -15.94
N LYS A 747 4.85 -30.10 -16.41
CA LYS A 747 3.68 -29.30 -16.82
C LYS A 747 3.27 -28.20 -15.83
N GLU A 748 3.18 -28.49 -14.53
CA GLU A 748 2.76 -27.48 -13.54
C GLU A 748 3.80 -26.37 -13.32
N LEU A 749 5.08 -26.68 -13.59
CA LEU A 749 6.20 -25.74 -13.50
C LEU A 749 6.33 -24.90 -14.78
N GLU A 750 6.15 -25.53 -15.94
CA GLU A 750 6.07 -24.86 -17.25
C GLU A 750 4.91 -23.84 -17.25
N VAL A 751 3.74 -24.19 -16.70
CA VAL A 751 2.63 -23.25 -16.50
C VAL A 751 3.03 -22.11 -15.55
N ALA A 752 3.79 -22.37 -14.48
CA ALA A 752 4.27 -21.30 -13.60
C ALA A 752 5.25 -20.32 -14.26
N LEU A 753 6.08 -20.81 -15.18
CA LEU A 753 6.96 -19.97 -16.00
C LEU A 753 6.16 -19.10 -16.97
N ALA A 754 5.16 -19.69 -17.63
CA ALA A 754 4.29 -19.01 -18.59
C ALA A 754 3.43 -17.92 -17.90
N ASP A 755 2.87 -18.24 -16.72
CA ASP A 755 2.08 -17.32 -15.89
C ASP A 755 2.93 -16.18 -15.27
N ARG A 756 4.27 -16.23 -15.39
CA ARG A 756 5.23 -15.38 -14.65
C ARG A 756 5.08 -15.43 -13.12
N ARG A 757 4.61 -16.57 -12.58
CA ARG A 757 4.64 -16.83 -11.12
C ARG A 757 6.04 -17.13 -10.62
N VAL A 758 6.85 -17.76 -11.48
CA VAL A 758 8.28 -18.01 -11.25
C VAL A 758 9.11 -17.49 -12.42
N ASP A 759 10.36 -17.13 -12.16
CA ASP A 759 11.28 -16.56 -13.16
C ASP A 759 12.04 -17.63 -13.94
N PHE A 760 12.52 -18.65 -13.21
CA PHE A 760 13.16 -19.84 -13.77
C PHE A 760 12.86 -21.06 -12.88
N VAL A 761 13.01 -22.26 -13.43
CA VAL A 761 12.75 -23.53 -12.71
C VAL A 761 13.99 -24.42 -12.77
N VAL A 762 14.28 -25.11 -11.67
CA VAL A 762 15.43 -26.02 -11.57
C VAL A 762 15.00 -27.47 -11.75
N HIS A 763 15.60 -28.15 -12.73
CA HIS A 763 15.32 -29.54 -13.06
C HIS A 763 16.56 -30.44 -13.01
N SER A 764 16.35 -31.72 -12.66
CA SER A 764 17.28 -32.79 -13.03
C SER A 764 17.22 -32.98 -14.55
N PHE A 765 18.32 -32.75 -15.26
CA PHE A 765 18.26 -32.56 -16.73
C PHE A 765 17.78 -33.80 -17.51
N LYS A 766 18.05 -35.00 -16.98
CA LYS A 766 17.55 -36.28 -17.50
C LYS A 766 16.00 -36.41 -17.49
N ASP A 767 15.32 -35.63 -16.66
CA ASP A 767 13.86 -35.68 -16.46
C ASP A 767 13.15 -34.64 -17.35
N LEU A 768 13.89 -33.79 -18.07
CA LEU A 768 13.37 -32.86 -19.08
C LEU A 768 13.34 -33.49 -20.49
N PRO A 769 12.27 -33.29 -21.28
CA PRO A 769 12.18 -33.81 -22.65
C PRO A 769 13.29 -33.24 -23.54
N THR A 770 13.71 -33.98 -24.58
CA THR A 770 14.79 -33.58 -25.52
C THR A 770 14.42 -32.41 -26.44
N VAL A 771 13.13 -32.08 -26.49
CA VAL A 771 12.51 -30.90 -27.11
C VAL A 771 11.58 -30.30 -26.05
N LEU A 772 11.77 -29.02 -25.71
CA LEU A 772 10.95 -28.31 -24.72
C LEU A 772 9.61 -27.84 -25.32
N PRO A 773 8.63 -27.48 -24.47
CA PRO A 773 7.43 -26.79 -24.93
C PRO A 773 7.74 -25.45 -25.63
N PRO A 774 6.88 -24.98 -26.55
CA PRO A 774 7.04 -23.67 -27.17
C PRO A 774 7.09 -22.54 -26.12
N GLY A 775 8.02 -21.60 -26.28
CA GLY A 775 8.22 -20.49 -25.35
C GLY A 775 9.08 -20.79 -24.12
N MET A 776 9.68 -21.99 -24.01
CA MET A 776 10.63 -22.36 -22.95
C MET A 776 12.02 -22.69 -23.53
N GLU A 777 13.07 -22.35 -22.77
CA GLU A 777 14.47 -22.52 -23.16
C GLU A 777 15.33 -22.95 -21.95
N ILE A 778 16.45 -23.65 -22.19
CA ILE A 778 17.44 -23.95 -21.14
C ILE A 778 18.43 -22.78 -21.02
N GLY A 779 18.20 -21.89 -20.05
CA GLY A 779 19.08 -20.76 -19.77
C GLY A 779 20.44 -21.17 -19.23
N ALA A 780 20.50 -22.18 -18.36
CA ALA A 780 21.78 -22.69 -17.85
C ALA A 780 21.83 -24.21 -17.62
N ILE A 781 23.02 -24.79 -17.81
CA ILE A 781 23.34 -26.17 -17.44
C ILE A 781 24.54 -26.13 -16.48
N MET A 782 24.31 -26.52 -15.23
CA MET A 782 25.36 -26.53 -14.20
C MET A 782 26.36 -27.67 -14.39
N GLU A 783 27.45 -27.62 -13.64
CA GLU A 783 28.42 -28.72 -13.52
C GLU A 783 27.75 -30.06 -13.17
N ARG A 784 28.24 -31.14 -13.78
CA ARG A 784 27.67 -32.48 -13.68
C ARG A 784 28.18 -33.18 -12.42
N GLU A 785 27.24 -33.56 -11.55
CA GLU A 785 27.52 -34.53 -10.50
C GLU A 785 27.73 -35.94 -11.09
N ASP A 786 28.43 -36.83 -10.40
CA ASP A 786 28.79 -38.19 -10.87
C ASP A 786 27.60 -38.90 -11.55
N PRO A 787 27.68 -39.13 -12.88
CA PRO A 787 26.54 -39.60 -13.67
C PRO A 787 26.24 -41.08 -13.47
N ARG A 788 27.12 -41.84 -12.80
CA ARG A 788 26.99 -43.29 -12.64
C ARG A 788 25.79 -43.69 -11.80
N ASP A 789 25.45 -44.96 -11.92
CA ASP A 789 24.51 -45.62 -11.03
C ASP A 789 25.23 -46.22 -9.81
N ALA A 790 24.54 -46.27 -8.67
CA ALA A 790 25.02 -46.81 -7.41
C ALA A 790 24.19 -48.03 -6.99
N LEU A 791 24.87 -49.08 -6.53
CA LEU A 791 24.28 -50.16 -5.74
C LEU A 791 24.21 -49.70 -4.28
N VAL A 792 23.03 -49.83 -3.67
CA VAL A 792 22.82 -49.70 -2.23
C VAL A 792 22.29 -51.05 -1.73
N LEU A 793 23.04 -51.70 -0.83
CA LEU A 793 22.67 -52.99 -0.26
C LEU A 793 21.88 -52.83 1.05
N ASN A 794 21.02 -53.80 1.36
CA ASN A 794 20.46 -53.95 2.71
C ASN A 794 21.59 -54.43 3.64
N ALA A 795 21.59 -54.00 4.90
CA ALA A 795 22.60 -54.36 5.91
C ALA A 795 22.89 -55.88 5.99
N ARG A 796 21.90 -56.76 5.77
CA ARG A 796 22.06 -58.23 5.71
C ARG A 796 22.98 -58.74 4.58
N ASN A 797 23.38 -57.86 3.67
CA ASN A 797 24.25 -58.13 2.53
C ASN A 797 25.48 -57.21 2.49
N GLU A 798 25.83 -56.55 3.61
CA GLU A 798 27.03 -55.71 3.70
C GLU A 798 28.30 -56.47 3.23
N GLY A 799 29.19 -55.75 2.53
CA GLY A 799 30.41 -56.32 1.95
C GLY A 799 30.25 -57.14 0.66
N LYS A 800 29.03 -57.39 0.17
CA LYS A 800 28.79 -58.11 -1.10
C LYS A 800 28.83 -57.18 -2.32
N SER A 801 29.06 -57.74 -3.50
CA SER A 801 28.86 -57.14 -4.82
C SER A 801 27.72 -57.83 -5.59
N LEU A 802 27.29 -57.28 -6.73
CA LEU A 802 26.31 -57.91 -7.63
C LEU A 802 26.71 -59.33 -8.06
N GLU A 803 28.00 -59.60 -8.22
CA GLU A 803 28.54 -60.91 -8.61
C GLU A 803 28.47 -61.95 -7.48
N THR A 804 28.66 -61.51 -6.24
CA THR A 804 28.71 -62.38 -5.05
C THR A 804 27.35 -62.56 -4.37
N LEU A 805 26.30 -61.88 -4.84
CA LEU A 805 24.97 -62.02 -4.25
C LEU A 805 24.38 -63.41 -4.55
N PRO A 806 23.71 -64.05 -3.57
CA PRO A 806 23.12 -65.37 -3.79
C PRO A 806 22.15 -65.39 -4.97
N ALA A 807 22.19 -66.46 -5.76
CA ALA A 807 21.28 -66.67 -6.89
C ALA A 807 19.81 -66.54 -6.45
N GLY A 808 19.00 -65.83 -7.23
CA GLY A 808 17.62 -65.49 -6.90
C GLY A 808 17.43 -64.23 -6.05
N SER A 809 18.51 -63.59 -5.58
CA SER A 809 18.47 -62.28 -4.89
C SER A 809 17.74 -61.23 -5.72
N VAL A 810 16.91 -60.41 -5.07
CA VAL A 810 16.07 -59.41 -5.74
C VAL A 810 16.71 -58.03 -5.67
N ILE A 811 16.96 -57.43 -6.83
CA ILE A 811 17.48 -56.07 -6.98
C ILE A 811 16.33 -55.13 -7.37
N GLY A 812 16.14 -54.06 -6.59
CA GLY A 812 15.10 -53.06 -6.85
C GLY A 812 15.55 -51.99 -7.83
N THR A 813 14.85 -51.85 -8.97
CA THR A 813 14.99 -50.71 -9.88
C THR A 813 13.78 -50.61 -10.82
N SER A 814 13.22 -49.41 -10.96
CA SER A 814 12.15 -49.09 -11.91
C SER A 814 12.65 -48.52 -13.25
N SER A 815 13.96 -48.54 -13.51
CA SER A 815 14.53 -48.10 -14.78
C SER A 815 14.77 -49.30 -15.71
N LEU A 816 14.07 -49.32 -16.84
CA LEU A 816 14.18 -50.39 -17.85
C LEU A 816 15.60 -50.47 -18.43
N ARG A 817 16.28 -49.33 -18.64
CA ARG A 817 17.72 -49.23 -18.96
C ARG A 817 18.61 -50.05 -18.02
N ARG A 818 18.39 -49.93 -16.71
CA ARG A 818 19.18 -50.66 -15.70
C ARG A 818 18.84 -52.15 -15.71
N VAL A 819 17.56 -52.48 -15.82
CA VAL A 819 17.09 -53.87 -15.83
C VAL A 819 17.66 -54.63 -17.03
N ALA A 820 17.61 -54.07 -18.24
CA ALA A 820 18.12 -54.71 -19.45
C ALA A 820 19.63 -55.00 -19.36
N GLN A 821 20.44 -54.00 -19.02
CA GLN A 821 21.90 -54.15 -18.93
C GLN A 821 22.31 -55.10 -17.80
N LEU A 822 21.73 -54.96 -16.61
CA LEU A 822 22.11 -55.78 -15.46
C LEU A 822 21.59 -57.23 -15.53
N LYS A 823 20.45 -57.49 -16.19
CA LYS A 823 20.01 -58.88 -16.46
C LYS A 823 20.98 -59.61 -17.39
N ARG A 824 21.47 -58.95 -18.44
CA ARG A 824 22.45 -59.52 -19.38
C ARG A 824 23.75 -59.92 -18.67
N ARG A 825 24.24 -59.08 -17.75
CA ARG A 825 25.52 -59.29 -17.04
C ARG A 825 25.38 -60.19 -15.80
N TYR A 826 24.23 -60.15 -15.12
CA TYR A 826 23.98 -60.88 -13.87
C TYR A 826 22.67 -61.71 -13.94
N PRO A 827 22.60 -62.73 -14.81
CA PRO A 827 21.38 -63.51 -15.05
C PRO A 827 20.92 -64.36 -13.85
N HIS A 828 21.77 -64.51 -12.83
CA HIS A 828 21.44 -65.18 -11.57
C HIS A 828 20.60 -64.31 -10.62
N LEU A 829 20.46 -63.00 -10.89
CA LEU A 829 19.70 -62.06 -10.06
C LEU A 829 18.28 -61.83 -10.60
N LYS A 830 17.35 -61.57 -9.70
CA LYS A 830 15.97 -61.16 -10.03
C LYS A 830 15.87 -59.64 -9.93
N PHE A 831 15.08 -59.02 -10.80
CA PHE A 831 14.87 -57.57 -10.80
C PHE A 831 13.38 -57.27 -10.56
N ALA A 832 13.11 -56.36 -9.63
CA ALA A 832 11.75 -55.97 -9.24
C ALA A 832 11.60 -54.44 -9.18
N ASP A 833 10.38 -53.96 -9.39
CA ASP A 833 10.05 -52.54 -9.37
C ASP A 833 10.17 -51.95 -7.96
N VAL A 834 10.87 -50.81 -7.81
CA VAL A 834 10.99 -50.10 -6.53
C VAL A 834 10.57 -48.63 -6.68
N ARG A 835 9.29 -48.40 -6.38
CA ARG A 835 8.58 -47.13 -6.59
C ARG A 835 8.60 -46.21 -5.39
N GLY A 836 8.53 -44.90 -5.67
CA GLY A 836 8.51 -43.82 -4.69
C GLY A 836 9.64 -42.80 -4.92
N ASN A 837 9.75 -41.82 -4.03
CA ASN A 837 10.91 -40.92 -3.92
C ASN A 837 12.12 -41.65 -3.30
N LEU A 838 13.29 -41.00 -3.23
CA LEU A 838 14.53 -41.66 -2.77
C LEU A 838 14.37 -42.29 -1.37
N ASN A 839 13.81 -41.55 -0.42
CA ASN A 839 13.63 -41.99 0.96
C ASN A 839 12.69 -43.20 1.05
N THR A 840 11.57 -43.20 0.32
CA THR A 840 10.64 -44.34 0.35
C THR A 840 11.19 -45.58 -0.36
N ARG A 841 12.16 -45.44 -1.28
CA ARG A 841 12.91 -46.58 -1.84
C ARG A 841 13.95 -47.11 -0.84
N LEU A 842 14.66 -46.24 -0.13
CA LEU A 842 15.59 -46.63 0.93
C LEU A 842 14.86 -47.30 2.10
N ALA A 843 13.72 -46.76 2.55
CA ALA A 843 12.88 -47.40 3.57
C ALA A 843 12.40 -48.80 3.15
N LYS A 844 12.06 -49.02 1.87
CA LYS A 844 11.70 -50.35 1.32
C LYS A 844 12.89 -51.30 1.20
N LEU A 845 14.12 -50.77 1.10
CA LEU A 845 15.33 -51.57 1.19
C LEU A 845 15.63 -51.95 2.64
N ASP A 846 15.44 -51.00 3.57
CA ASP A 846 15.83 -51.12 4.98
C ASP A 846 14.81 -51.90 5.82
N ASP A 847 13.59 -52.13 5.30
CA ASP A 847 12.60 -53.06 5.87
C ASP A 847 13.19 -54.49 5.97
N GLU A 848 13.24 -55.03 7.18
CA GLU A 848 13.75 -56.38 7.47
C GLU A 848 12.97 -57.48 6.73
N ASN A 849 11.66 -57.28 6.57
CA ASN A 849 10.75 -58.16 5.82
C ASN A 849 10.66 -57.78 4.34
N GLY A 850 11.41 -56.74 3.93
CA GLY A 850 11.45 -56.25 2.55
C GLY A 850 12.05 -57.27 1.58
N PRO A 851 11.52 -57.37 0.34
CA PRO A 851 11.96 -58.37 -0.62
C PRO A 851 13.34 -58.07 -1.24
N PHE A 852 13.89 -56.86 -1.06
CA PHE A 852 15.08 -56.39 -1.77
C PHE A 852 16.39 -56.81 -1.06
N SER A 853 17.30 -57.42 -1.80
CA SER A 853 18.69 -57.64 -1.37
C SER A 853 19.54 -56.37 -1.52
N GLY A 854 19.19 -55.54 -2.50
CA GLY A 854 19.78 -54.24 -2.82
C GLY A 854 18.89 -53.46 -3.79
N ILE A 855 19.17 -52.17 -3.99
CA ILE A 855 18.53 -51.33 -5.01
C ILE A 855 19.57 -50.57 -5.83
N ILE A 856 19.23 -50.23 -7.07
CA ILE A 856 20.07 -49.38 -7.93
C ILE A 856 19.49 -47.97 -7.99
N LEU A 857 20.30 -46.98 -7.63
CA LEU A 857 19.98 -45.55 -7.60
C LEU A 857 20.99 -44.77 -8.46
N ALA A 858 20.77 -43.47 -8.68
CA ALA A 858 21.77 -42.62 -9.34
C ALA A 858 22.69 -42.02 -8.28
N VAL A 859 24.01 -42.01 -8.49
CA VAL A 859 25.00 -41.47 -7.52
C VAL A 859 24.64 -40.03 -7.15
N ALA A 860 24.42 -39.19 -8.17
CA ALA A 860 24.01 -37.79 -7.98
C ALA A 860 22.74 -37.58 -7.13
N GLY A 861 21.82 -38.55 -7.09
CA GLY A 861 20.62 -38.46 -6.25
C GLY A 861 20.90 -38.69 -4.76
N LEU A 862 21.87 -39.55 -4.45
CA LEU A 862 22.30 -39.84 -3.08
C LEU A 862 23.24 -38.74 -2.55
N VAL A 863 24.22 -38.32 -3.35
CA VAL A 863 25.19 -37.28 -2.97
C VAL A 863 24.48 -35.96 -2.62
N ARG A 864 23.54 -35.51 -3.47
CA ARG A 864 22.77 -34.26 -3.25
C ARG A 864 21.85 -34.25 -2.03
N LEU A 865 21.62 -35.40 -1.40
CA LEU A 865 20.87 -35.54 -0.15
C LEU A 865 21.76 -35.92 1.04
N ASN A 866 23.08 -35.78 0.90
CA ASN A 866 24.09 -36.17 1.90
C ASN A 866 23.97 -37.65 2.31
N MET A 867 23.60 -38.51 1.36
CA MET A 867 23.48 -39.97 1.52
C MET A 867 24.60 -40.71 0.76
N GLY A 868 25.75 -40.07 0.55
CA GLY A 868 26.91 -40.67 -0.14
C GLY A 868 27.39 -41.95 0.52
N ASP A 869 27.39 -41.99 1.86
CA ASP A 869 27.86 -43.13 2.66
C ASP A 869 26.97 -44.39 2.52
N ARG A 870 25.76 -44.25 1.97
CA ARG A 870 24.88 -45.39 1.65
C ARG A 870 25.35 -46.15 0.39
N ILE A 871 26.26 -45.61 -0.41
CA ILE A 871 26.71 -46.22 -1.67
C ILE A 871 27.62 -47.41 -1.36
N SER A 872 27.12 -48.63 -1.58
CA SER A 872 27.92 -49.86 -1.43
C SER A 872 28.90 -50.05 -2.59
N CYS A 873 28.51 -49.67 -3.81
CA CYS A 873 29.37 -49.68 -4.99
C CYS A 873 28.87 -48.71 -6.06
N LYS A 874 29.77 -48.05 -6.80
CA LYS A 874 29.46 -47.28 -8.01
C LYS A 874 29.66 -48.17 -9.24
N LEU A 875 28.62 -48.35 -10.05
CA LEU A 875 28.68 -49.19 -11.25
C LEU A 875 29.58 -48.56 -12.32
N SER A 876 30.42 -49.38 -12.94
CA SER A 876 31.31 -48.94 -14.03
C SER A 876 30.59 -48.86 -15.37
N SER A 877 31.22 -48.25 -16.37
CA SER A 877 30.69 -48.21 -17.75
C SER A 877 30.59 -49.60 -18.39
N SER A 878 31.32 -50.61 -17.90
CA SER A 878 31.17 -52.01 -18.32
C SER A 878 30.05 -52.77 -17.58
N ASP A 879 29.47 -52.19 -16.52
CA ASP A 879 28.33 -52.77 -15.80
C ASP A 879 26.99 -52.12 -16.20
N SER A 880 26.95 -50.80 -16.36
CA SER A 880 25.79 -50.09 -16.91
C SER A 880 26.15 -48.69 -17.42
N LEU A 881 25.88 -48.44 -18.70
CA LEU A 881 25.82 -47.08 -19.26
C LEU A 881 24.64 -46.33 -18.62
N TYR A 882 24.89 -45.08 -18.23
CA TYR A 882 23.96 -44.25 -17.47
C TYR A 882 22.87 -43.63 -18.35
N ALA A 883 21.89 -42.94 -17.75
CA ALA A 883 20.84 -42.26 -18.51
C ALA A 883 21.34 -40.94 -19.09
N VAL A 884 20.80 -40.55 -20.26
CA VAL A 884 21.04 -39.27 -20.92
C VAL A 884 20.87 -38.11 -19.94
N SER A 885 21.87 -37.24 -19.86
CA SER A 885 21.98 -36.09 -18.96
C SER A 885 21.85 -36.41 -17.47
N GLN A 886 22.01 -37.67 -17.05
CA GLN A 886 22.02 -38.04 -15.63
C GLN A 886 23.18 -37.32 -14.92
N GLY A 887 22.91 -36.73 -13.75
CA GLY A 887 23.90 -35.97 -12.97
C GLY A 887 23.93 -34.47 -13.25
N ALA A 888 23.47 -34.01 -14.42
CA ALA A 888 23.36 -32.57 -14.70
C ALA A 888 22.12 -31.94 -14.04
N LEU A 889 22.20 -30.65 -13.71
CA LEU A 889 21.04 -29.79 -13.47
C LEU A 889 20.89 -28.86 -14.67
N ALA A 890 19.64 -28.65 -15.09
CA ALA A 890 19.28 -27.69 -16.10
C ALA A 890 18.26 -26.71 -15.52
N ILE A 891 18.42 -25.44 -15.88
CA ILE A 891 17.59 -24.35 -15.45
C ILE A 891 16.77 -23.90 -16.65
N GLU A 892 15.47 -24.09 -16.57
CA GLU A 892 14.50 -23.75 -17.59
C GLU A 892 13.94 -22.35 -17.32
N CYS A 893 13.86 -21.52 -18.37
CA CYS A 893 13.33 -20.17 -18.33
C CYS A 893 12.50 -19.89 -19.59
N ARG A 894 11.85 -18.72 -19.62
CA ARG A 894 11.09 -18.28 -20.80
C ARG A 894 12.03 -17.96 -21.97
N GLU A 895 11.62 -18.33 -23.17
CA GLU A 895 12.30 -17.97 -24.42
C GLU A 895 12.41 -16.43 -24.54
N LYS A 896 13.57 -15.92 -24.97
CA LYS A 896 13.87 -14.48 -25.14
C LYS A 896 13.85 -13.62 -23.87
N ASP A 897 13.79 -14.20 -22.67
CA ASP A 897 13.90 -13.48 -21.41
C ASP A 897 15.37 -13.08 -21.12
N LYS A 898 15.83 -12.02 -21.79
CA LYS A 898 17.24 -11.57 -21.77
C LYS A 898 17.77 -11.29 -20.36
N GLU A 899 16.90 -10.88 -19.44
CA GLU A 899 17.28 -10.57 -18.06
C GLU A 899 17.61 -11.85 -17.30
N ILE A 900 16.73 -12.85 -17.36
CA ILE A 900 16.96 -14.15 -16.72
C ILE A 900 18.10 -14.92 -17.40
N MET A 901 18.26 -14.80 -18.73
CA MET A 901 19.41 -15.37 -19.43
C MET A 901 20.74 -14.77 -18.94
N ALA A 902 20.82 -13.44 -18.78
CA ALA A 902 22.03 -12.78 -18.26
C ALA A 902 22.31 -13.13 -16.79
N LEU A 903 21.25 -13.25 -15.97
CA LEU A 903 21.34 -13.68 -14.57
C LEU A 903 21.94 -15.09 -14.45
N LEU A 904 21.50 -16.02 -15.31
CA LEU A 904 21.85 -17.44 -15.26
C LEU A 904 23.17 -17.80 -15.96
N GLU A 905 23.70 -16.96 -16.86
CA GLU A 905 24.89 -17.27 -17.65
C GLU A 905 26.13 -17.69 -16.82
N PRO A 906 26.44 -17.09 -15.65
CA PRO A 906 27.54 -17.55 -14.80
C PRO A 906 27.42 -19.00 -14.29
N LEU A 907 26.23 -19.62 -14.37
CA LEU A 907 26.01 -21.02 -13.98
C LEU A 907 26.29 -22.02 -15.11
N ASN A 908 26.55 -21.56 -16.35
CA ASN A 908 26.77 -22.45 -17.50
C ASN A 908 28.14 -23.13 -17.46
N HIS A 909 28.16 -24.44 -17.19
CA HIS A 909 29.39 -25.24 -17.25
C HIS A 909 29.59 -25.84 -18.66
N ALA A 910 30.49 -25.23 -19.44
CA ALA A 910 30.71 -25.54 -20.86
C ALA A 910 30.94 -27.04 -21.14
N ASN A 911 31.79 -27.71 -20.38
CA ASN A 911 32.10 -29.13 -20.59
C ASN A 911 30.87 -30.03 -20.36
N THR A 912 30.06 -29.74 -19.34
CA THR A 912 28.80 -30.46 -19.08
C THR A 912 27.76 -30.20 -20.16
N ARG A 913 27.67 -28.95 -20.63
CA ARG A 913 26.78 -28.55 -21.73
C ARG A 913 27.08 -29.33 -23.01
N LEU A 914 28.35 -29.38 -23.44
CA LEU A 914 28.76 -30.14 -24.62
C LEU A 914 28.44 -31.64 -24.50
N MET A 915 28.79 -32.27 -23.38
CA MET A 915 28.46 -33.68 -23.14
C MET A 915 26.95 -33.94 -23.16
N CYS A 916 26.15 -33.12 -22.48
CA CYS A 916 24.70 -33.32 -22.41
C CYS A 916 23.98 -33.01 -23.72
N LEU A 917 24.44 -32.04 -24.52
CA LEU A 917 23.92 -31.79 -25.87
C LEU A 917 24.17 -33.00 -26.79
N CYS A 918 25.37 -33.56 -26.74
CA CYS A 918 25.72 -34.78 -27.48
C CYS A 918 24.80 -35.97 -27.12
N GLU A 919 24.63 -36.25 -25.82
CA GLU A 919 23.74 -37.31 -25.32
C GLU A 919 22.26 -37.08 -25.71
N ARG A 920 21.79 -35.83 -25.65
CA ARG A 920 20.40 -35.46 -25.96
C ARG A 920 20.14 -35.48 -27.47
N SER A 921 21.12 -35.15 -28.31
CA SER A 921 21.00 -35.28 -29.77
C SER A 921 20.89 -36.74 -30.19
N LEU A 922 21.65 -37.64 -29.54
CA LEU A 922 21.48 -39.09 -29.72
C LEU A 922 20.05 -39.53 -29.37
N MET A 923 19.56 -39.15 -28.19
CA MET A 923 18.22 -39.55 -27.72
C MET A 923 17.09 -38.98 -28.58
N ARG A 924 17.25 -37.75 -29.09
CA ARG A 924 16.32 -37.09 -30.01
C ARG A 924 16.24 -37.84 -31.35
N THR A 925 17.39 -38.23 -31.91
CA THR A 925 17.47 -38.96 -33.20
C THR A 925 16.98 -40.40 -33.11
N LEU A 926 17.11 -41.05 -31.94
CA LEU A 926 16.52 -42.38 -31.68
C LEU A 926 15.01 -42.33 -31.32
N GLU A 927 14.38 -41.15 -31.33
CA GLU A 927 13.01 -40.89 -30.86
C GLU A 927 12.72 -41.45 -29.44
N GLY A 928 13.76 -41.64 -28.64
CA GLY A 928 13.72 -42.37 -27.38
C GLY A 928 13.12 -41.55 -26.23
N GLY A 929 12.26 -42.19 -25.43
CA GLY A 929 11.75 -41.64 -24.16
C GLY A 929 12.27 -42.40 -22.94
N CYS A 930 11.85 -41.97 -21.74
CA CYS A 930 12.17 -42.66 -20.46
C CYS A 930 11.65 -44.11 -20.37
N SER A 931 10.79 -44.53 -21.29
CA SER A 931 10.27 -45.89 -21.47
C SER A 931 11.22 -46.83 -22.20
N VAL A 932 12.32 -46.34 -22.79
CA VAL A 932 13.21 -47.13 -23.66
C VAL A 932 14.53 -47.47 -22.93
N PRO A 933 15.10 -48.68 -23.07
CA PRO A 933 16.40 -49.04 -22.47
C PRO A 933 17.63 -48.43 -23.20
N ILE A 934 17.66 -47.11 -23.37
CA ILE A 934 18.82 -46.38 -23.93
C ILE A 934 19.80 -46.04 -22.82
N GLY A 935 21.09 -46.35 -23.02
CA GLY A 935 22.19 -45.96 -22.14
C GLY A 935 23.26 -45.17 -22.89
N VAL A 936 23.95 -44.27 -22.17
CA VAL A 936 25.07 -43.48 -22.70
C VAL A 936 26.24 -43.43 -21.72
N ASN A 937 27.43 -43.22 -22.25
CA ASN A 937 28.61 -42.76 -21.51
C ASN A 937 29.37 -41.74 -22.37
N THR A 938 29.62 -40.57 -21.80
CA THR A 938 30.43 -39.51 -22.40
C THR A 938 31.67 -39.23 -21.57
N ASN A 939 32.74 -38.83 -22.27
CA ASN A 939 33.93 -38.26 -21.65
C ASN A 939 34.45 -37.10 -22.52
N LEU A 940 35.03 -36.08 -21.89
CA LEU A 940 35.64 -34.94 -22.57
C LEU A 940 37.02 -34.67 -21.96
N GLU A 941 38.05 -35.12 -22.64
CA GLU A 941 39.46 -34.96 -22.24
C GLU A 941 40.26 -34.40 -23.42
N ASN A 942 41.14 -33.43 -23.17
CA ASN A 942 42.03 -32.85 -24.19
C ASN A 942 41.31 -32.43 -25.49
N ASN A 943 40.18 -31.71 -25.35
CA ASN A 943 39.28 -31.32 -26.44
C ASN A 943 38.65 -32.47 -27.26
N LYS A 944 38.85 -33.73 -26.91
CA LYS A 944 38.18 -34.88 -27.55
C LYS A 944 36.93 -35.25 -26.78
N LEU A 945 35.79 -35.11 -27.43
CA LEU A 945 34.50 -35.56 -26.92
C LEU A 945 34.24 -36.98 -27.43
N GLN A 946 34.13 -37.93 -26.52
CA GLN A 946 33.76 -39.32 -26.81
C GLN A 946 32.31 -39.57 -26.40
N LEU A 947 31.56 -40.32 -27.22
CA LEU A 947 30.22 -40.80 -26.91
C LEU A 947 30.13 -42.31 -27.18
N HIS A 948 29.74 -43.07 -26.17
CA HIS A 948 29.32 -44.47 -26.27
C HIS A 948 27.82 -44.55 -26.02
N GLY A 949 27.05 -44.98 -27.02
CA GLY A 949 25.60 -45.18 -26.93
C GLY A 949 25.22 -46.66 -26.99
N LEU A 950 24.13 -47.03 -26.32
CA LEU A 950 23.61 -48.40 -26.26
C LEU A 950 22.08 -48.40 -26.29
N VAL A 951 21.50 -49.34 -27.04
CA VAL A 951 20.06 -49.65 -27.06
C VAL A 951 19.86 -51.14 -26.79
N ALA A 952 18.99 -51.50 -25.85
CA ALA A 952 18.74 -52.90 -25.46
C ALA A 952 17.24 -53.26 -25.46
N SER A 953 16.93 -54.54 -25.69
CA SER A 953 15.60 -55.12 -25.45
C SER A 953 15.29 -55.22 -23.94
N LEU A 954 14.01 -55.31 -23.56
CA LEU A 954 13.57 -55.34 -22.14
C LEU A 954 14.11 -56.51 -21.32
N ASP A 955 14.46 -57.61 -22.00
CA ASP A 955 15.06 -58.80 -21.41
C ASP A 955 16.60 -58.75 -21.39
N GLY A 956 17.21 -57.81 -22.11
CA GLY A 956 18.66 -57.65 -22.24
C GLY A 956 19.33 -58.61 -23.22
N GLN A 957 18.58 -59.38 -24.02
CA GLN A 957 19.14 -60.36 -24.96
C GLN A 957 19.69 -59.70 -26.23
N ASN A 958 18.94 -58.77 -26.82
CA ASN A 958 19.36 -58.01 -28.00
C ASN A 958 19.90 -56.66 -27.53
N VAL A 959 21.16 -56.37 -27.90
CA VAL A 959 21.84 -55.11 -27.57
C VAL A 959 22.61 -54.62 -28.79
N VAL A 960 22.45 -53.35 -29.10
CA VAL A 960 23.23 -52.63 -30.12
C VAL A 960 23.99 -51.51 -29.40
N GLU A 961 25.30 -51.45 -29.57
CA GLU A 961 26.18 -50.47 -28.92
C GLU A 961 27.20 -49.93 -29.92
N TYR A 962 27.47 -48.63 -29.88
CA TYR A 962 28.42 -47.96 -30.78
C TYR A 962 29.12 -46.82 -30.06
N LYS A 963 30.43 -46.69 -30.30
CA LYS A 963 31.28 -45.64 -29.73
C LYS A 963 31.96 -44.87 -30.85
N ASP A 964 31.90 -43.55 -30.76
CA ASP A 964 32.50 -42.59 -31.70
C ASP A 964 33.15 -41.44 -30.93
N GLU A 965 34.01 -40.65 -31.59
CA GLU A 965 34.65 -39.47 -31.01
C GLU A 965 34.80 -38.31 -32.00
N VAL A 966 34.77 -37.09 -31.48
CA VAL A 966 35.05 -35.87 -32.27
C VAL A 966 36.10 -35.03 -31.57
N ASN A 967 37.02 -34.47 -32.34
CA ASN A 967 37.96 -33.45 -31.85
C ASN A 967 37.30 -32.07 -31.95
N LEU A 968 37.36 -31.30 -30.87
CA LEU A 968 36.84 -29.93 -30.77
C LEU A 968 37.95 -28.86 -30.99
N GLU A 969 39.20 -29.28 -31.21
CA GLU A 969 40.28 -28.38 -31.65
C GLU A 969 39.93 -27.73 -33.00
N GLY A 970 40.15 -26.41 -33.09
CA GLY A 970 39.81 -25.60 -34.27
C GLY A 970 38.38 -25.02 -34.26
N ALA A 971 37.54 -25.36 -33.29
CA ALA A 971 36.29 -24.64 -33.03
C ALA A 971 36.55 -23.47 -32.05
N GLU A 972 36.44 -22.25 -32.55
CA GLU A 972 36.73 -21.02 -31.82
C GLU A 972 35.51 -20.50 -31.07
N THR A 973 34.30 -20.68 -31.63
CA THR A 973 33.05 -20.22 -31.01
C THR A 973 32.37 -21.30 -30.17
N ARG A 974 31.47 -20.88 -29.26
CA ARG A 974 30.64 -21.78 -28.44
C ARG A 974 29.70 -22.59 -29.35
N GLU A 975 29.13 -21.91 -30.32
CA GLU A 975 28.16 -22.40 -31.30
C GLU A 975 28.77 -23.49 -32.19
N GLU A 976 30.01 -23.33 -32.65
CA GLU A 976 30.75 -24.37 -33.38
C GLU A 976 30.95 -25.64 -32.55
N ARG A 977 31.34 -25.50 -31.28
CA ARG A 977 31.57 -26.64 -30.38
C ARG A 977 30.26 -27.37 -30.06
N GLU A 978 29.18 -26.62 -29.79
CA GLU A 978 27.85 -27.19 -29.57
C GLU A 978 27.35 -27.92 -30.83
N ALA A 979 27.56 -27.36 -32.03
CA ALA A 979 27.22 -28.01 -33.29
C ALA A 979 28.05 -29.29 -33.57
N LEU A 980 29.33 -29.34 -33.21
CA LEU A 980 30.14 -30.57 -33.30
C LEU A 980 29.66 -31.64 -32.32
N ALA A 981 29.28 -31.25 -31.09
CA ALA A 981 28.73 -32.17 -30.10
C ALA A 981 27.39 -32.78 -30.55
N GLU A 982 26.46 -31.99 -31.11
CA GLU A 982 25.21 -32.53 -31.68
C GLU A 982 25.47 -33.44 -32.89
N ARG A 983 26.41 -33.09 -33.79
CA ARG A 983 26.81 -33.97 -34.91
C ARG A 983 27.29 -35.34 -34.44
N LEU A 984 28.12 -35.40 -33.39
CA LEU A 984 28.57 -36.68 -32.81
C LEU A 984 27.39 -37.50 -32.27
N GLY A 985 26.46 -36.86 -31.56
CA GLY A 985 25.24 -37.53 -31.07
C GLY A 985 24.40 -38.12 -32.20
N ASN A 986 24.28 -37.39 -33.30
CA ASN A 986 23.56 -37.84 -34.50
C ASN A 986 24.32 -38.92 -35.28
N SER A 987 25.66 -38.87 -35.33
CA SER A 987 26.52 -39.92 -35.91
C SER A 987 26.25 -41.26 -35.21
N VAL A 988 26.39 -41.28 -33.88
CA VAL A 988 26.20 -42.48 -33.06
C VAL A 988 24.77 -42.99 -33.16
N ALA A 989 23.74 -42.13 -33.09
CA ALA A 989 22.35 -42.56 -33.24
C ALA A 989 22.07 -43.19 -34.61
N ASN A 990 22.52 -42.57 -35.70
CA ASN A 990 22.33 -43.11 -37.05
C ASN A 990 23.05 -44.44 -37.26
N GLN A 991 24.21 -44.64 -36.61
CA GLN A 991 24.93 -45.91 -36.67
C GLN A 991 24.21 -47.00 -35.86
N LEU A 992 23.77 -46.70 -34.63
CA LEU A 992 22.92 -47.60 -33.84
C LEU A 992 21.66 -48.05 -34.60
N LEU A 993 21.00 -47.13 -35.34
CA LEU A 993 19.85 -47.47 -36.18
C LEU A 993 20.20 -48.44 -37.31
N LYS A 994 21.33 -48.22 -38.03
CA LYS A 994 21.81 -49.17 -39.07
C LYS A 994 22.13 -50.55 -38.49
N ASP A 995 22.68 -50.58 -37.28
CA ASP A 995 23.08 -51.80 -36.58
C ASP A 995 21.89 -52.53 -35.92
N GLY A 996 20.66 -52.05 -36.13
CA GLY A 996 19.41 -52.75 -35.78
C GLY A 996 18.68 -52.23 -34.55
N ALA A 997 19.05 -51.06 -34.01
CA ALA A 997 18.31 -50.46 -32.89
C ALA A 997 16.86 -50.09 -33.28
N ASP A 998 16.61 -49.79 -34.55
CA ASP A 998 15.27 -49.53 -35.11
C ASP A 998 14.26 -50.64 -34.77
N LYS A 999 14.66 -51.91 -34.90
CA LYS A 999 13.83 -53.09 -34.59
C LYS A 999 13.53 -53.19 -33.11
N ILE A 1000 14.53 -52.96 -32.26
CA ILE A 1000 14.38 -52.97 -30.80
C ILE A 1000 13.42 -51.86 -30.36
N LEU A 1001 13.51 -50.68 -30.96
CA LEU A 1001 12.63 -49.55 -30.69
C LEU A 1001 11.18 -49.80 -31.17
N ALA A 1002 11.01 -50.39 -32.35
CA ALA A 1002 9.69 -50.74 -32.89
C ALA A 1002 8.95 -51.79 -32.04
N GLU A 1003 9.64 -52.82 -31.55
CA GLU A 1003 9.06 -53.80 -30.62
C GLU A 1003 8.58 -53.21 -29.28
N LEU A 1004 9.15 -52.07 -28.87
CA LEU A 1004 8.79 -51.33 -27.67
C LEU A 1004 7.61 -50.37 -27.88
N ALA A 1005 7.41 -49.88 -29.10
CA ALA A 1005 6.32 -48.96 -29.43
C ALA A 1005 4.93 -49.64 -29.51
N HIS A 1006 4.89 -50.97 -29.62
CA HIS A 1006 3.67 -51.78 -29.78
C HIS A 1006 3.24 -52.55 -28.51
N LYS A 1007 3.79 -52.25 -27.33
CA LYS A 1007 3.52 -52.92 -26.04
C LYS A 1007 3.16 -51.95 -24.90
#